data_AF-A0A1B1TAU5-F1
#
_entry.id   AF-A0A1B1TAU5-F1
#
_cell.length_a   1.000
_cell.length_b   1.000
_cell.length_c   1.000
_cell.angle_alpha   90.00
_cell.angle_beta   90.00
_cell.angle_gamma   90.00
#
_symmetry.space_group_name_H-M   'P 1'
#
loop_
_entity.id
_entity.type
_entity.pdbx_description
1 polymer ?
#
loop_
_entity_poly.entity_id
_entity_poly.type
_entity_poly.pdbx_seq_one_letter_code
_entity_poly.pdbx_strand_id
1 'polypeptide(L)'
;MSSVVKFVGKQYLALIITALMVLTVTIPGEKSYLSLEDEEVVFNQLGGGGSLEERCSSITFEDILPYTHAHFDIVVDDDWDSAEVKARAWINGTSVDLLREKLDSYLEELYPSGGDGWISTDEKSAVEAVASECIEYAMTRIGLRESTPHRGGVGLDWKNATWQDNGVIIQEWNLVPSNHADIRDCTAIGSSSDCLEVPVFPNSERDCNTLIDASEGVDECRLELWMNATMVIPSIDDGDEFTLAFNASNMTNAVLDFTFPNNPDLRLDMWEECEGRDVEFEPSTHDDAPLRGTCIGDDSSNYIFENTEDEGTKFILMPHRSRDFWPSGEDIFVDFTTAPVPINNPPSWSENAPDDGTWFASLESGQIVWANWNSVSSWFNDEKPISQLEINCSSDSSTNINQLSDRSFSGTITFGQDTQVMCEAIDDLGQSSGIRTWNLGVPISLTTSSEILLDPHPVSLQFNENWPEMTIQYAFTQSQNINSANIESLIISSDETILISSNGMIPGLVDLWIEINGDDLYSTEKIFSLGITKESSPPMISVTEYGWEMDIWQAQGQFSDPDGEDVQFSLSVDGLSAGSISVSGNSWSTPMINFGLWDEGEHEVKVIGCDVSSKCNEVIIMVNNSHLFESQIIDPITPDDDSESGLLPGFSMFLTILSLTIGLIYSTRRD
;
A
#
# COMPACT_ATOMS: atom_id res chain seq x y z
N MET A 1 -56.24 -31.18 -28.12
CA MET A 1 -56.21 -29.72 -27.93
C MET A 1 -56.27 -29.33 -26.43
N SER A 2 -55.50 -30.00 -25.56
CA SER A 2 -55.44 -29.67 -24.11
C SER A 2 -54.06 -29.88 -23.46
N SER A 3 -53.01 -30.14 -24.23
CA SER A 3 -51.64 -30.31 -23.69
C SER A 3 -50.66 -29.22 -24.16
N VAL A 4 -50.98 -28.47 -25.22
CA VAL A 4 -50.10 -27.42 -25.76
C VAL A 4 -50.29 -26.06 -25.06
N VAL A 5 -51.40 -25.86 -24.34
CA VAL A 5 -51.69 -24.58 -23.64
C VAL A 5 -51.04 -24.50 -22.25
N LYS A 6 -50.64 -25.63 -21.64
CA LYS A 6 -50.02 -25.64 -20.30
C LYS A 6 -48.51 -25.39 -20.31
N PHE A 7 -47.81 -25.66 -21.41
CA PHE A 7 -46.36 -25.47 -21.49
C PHE A 7 -45.96 -24.03 -21.83
N VAL A 8 -46.79 -23.33 -22.62
CA VAL A 8 -46.57 -21.92 -22.96
C VAL A 8 -46.80 -21.02 -21.73
N GLY A 9 -47.79 -21.29 -20.88
CA GLY A 9 -48.05 -20.46 -19.70
C GLY A 9 -46.93 -20.42 -18.65
N LYS A 10 -46.09 -21.46 -18.55
CA LYS A 10 -45.03 -21.53 -17.53
C LYS A 10 -43.75 -20.78 -17.92
N GLN A 11 -43.40 -20.75 -19.21
CA GLN A 11 -42.23 -20.00 -19.69
C GLN A 11 -42.46 -18.49 -19.69
N TYR A 12 -43.68 -18.03 -20.00
CA TYR A 12 -44.02 -16.61 -19.92
C TYR A 12 -44.15 -16.12 -18.47
N LEU A 13 -44.59 -16.97 -17.52
CA LEU A 13 -44.65 -16.59 -16.11
C LEU A 13 -43.24 -16.42 -15.52
N ALA A 14 -42.28 -17.28 -15.89
CA ALA A 14 -40.89 -17.15 -15.46
C ALA A 14 -40.26 -15.87 -16.05
N LEU A 15 -40.44 -15.59 -17.34
CA LEU A 15 -39.96 -14.36 -17.99
C LEU A 15 -40.61 -13.09 -17.42
N ILE A 16 -41.89 -13.13 -17.04
CA ILE A 16 -42.57 -11.99 -16.40
C ILE A 16 -42.06 -11.78 -14.97
N ILE A 17 -41.76 -12.85 -14.22
CA ILE A 17 -41.19 -12.75 -12.86
C ILE A 17 -39.75 -12.24 -12.91
N THR A 18 -38.94 -12.68 -13.88
CA THR A 18 -37.57 -12.17 -14.06
C THR A 18 -37.57 -10.72 -14.57
N ALA A 19 -38.50 -10.36 -15.46
CA ALA A 19 -38.68 -8.97 -15.89
C ALA A 19 -39.21 -8.07 -14.75
N LEU A 20 -40.07 -8.58 -13.86
CA LEU A 20 -40.51 -7.83 -12.67
C LEU A 20 -39.38 -7.62 -11.65
N MET A 21 -38.45 -8.58 -11.50
CA MET A 21 -37.28 -8.41 -10.61
C MET A 21 -36.24 -7.43 -11.17
N VAL A 22 -36.15 -7.28 -12.49
CA VAL A 22 -35.23 -6.31 -13.13
C VAL A 22 -35.83 -4.89 -13.17
N LEU A 23 -37.15 -4.76 -13.13
CA LEU A 23 -37.84 -3.45 -13.11
C LEU A 23 -38.01 -2.84 -11.70
N THR A 24 -37.65 -3.55 -10.63
CA THR A 24 -37.69 -3.01 -9.26
C THR A 24 -36.44 -2.21 -8.84
N VAL A 25 -35.45 -2.02 -9.73
CA VAL A 25 -34.18 -1.34 -9.39
C VAL A 25 -34.16 0.16 -9.73
N THR A 26 -35.21 0.74 -10.33
CA THR A 26 -35.14 2.16 -10.75
C THR A 26 -36.45 2.94 -10.58
N ILE A 27 -36.79 3.31 -9.34
CA ILE A 27 -37.56 4.54 -9.03
C ILE A 27 -37.06 5.10 -7.68
N PRO A 28 -36.61 6.38 -7.61
CA PRO A 28 -36.18 7.00 -6.37
C PRO A 28 -37.39 7.47 -5.56
N GLY A 29 -37.53 7.02 -4.32
CA GLY A 29 -38.60 7.47 -3.44
C GLY A 29 -38.57 6.83 -2.05
N GLU A 30 -38.49 7.69 -1.05
CA GLU A 30 -38.72 7.49 0.38
C GLU A 30 -37.57 6.86 1.20
N LYS A 31 -36.87 7.77 1.90
CA LYS A 31 -35.92 7.51 3.00
C LYS A 31 -36.58 6.61 4.03
N SER A 32 -36.35 5.32 3.89
CA SER A 32 -36.52 4.34 4.95
C SER A 32 -35.30 4.53 5.86
N TYR A 33 -35.51 5.02 7.08
CA TYR A 33 -34.52 4.95 8.13
C TYR A 33 -34.26 3.46 8.40
N LEU A 34 -33.31 2.90 7.66
CA LEU A 34 -32.52 1.78 8.14
C LEU A 34 -31.80 2.32 9.37
N SER A 35 -32.25 1.86 10.53
CA SER A 35 -31.40 1.82 11.72
C SER A 35 -30.19 1.01 11.29
N LEU A 36 -29.14 1.70 10.83
CA LEU A 36 -27.80 1.21 10.94
C LEU A 36 -27.64 1.01 12.45
N GLU A 37 -27.63 -0.23 12.89
CA GLU A 37 -26.77 -0.53 14.03
C GLU A 37 -25.40 -0.05 13.56
N ASP A 38 -24.98 1.11 14.09
CA ASP A 38 -23.57 1.48 14.13
C ASP A 38 -22.90 0.32 14.87
N GLU A 39 -22.51 -0.73 14.14
CA GLU A 39 -21.39 -1.54 14.60
C GLU A 39 -20.23 -0.54 14.66
N GLU A 40 -19.94 -0.06 15.87
CA GLU A 40 -18.59 0.41 16.20
C GLU A 40 -17.65 -0.69 15.73
N VAL A 41 -17.07 -0.54 14.55
CA VAL A 41 -15.97 -1.38 14.12
C VAL A 41 -14.84 -1.07 15.09
N VAL A 42 -14.73 -1.89 16.12
CA VAL A 42 -13.62 -1.84 17.06
C VAL A 42 -12.37 -2.21 16.28
N PHE A 43 -11.58 -1.21 15.92
CA PHE A 43 -10.19 -1.42 15.55
C PHE A 43 -9.49 -1.97 16.79
N ASN A 44 -9.43 -3.30 16.91
CA ASN A 44 -8.70 -3.98 17.96
C ASN A 44 -7.18 -3.70 17.80
N GLN A 45 -6.73 -2.50 18.16
CA GLN A 45 -5.29 -2.22 18.36
C GLN A 45 -4.79 -2.86 19.66
N LEU A 46 -5.69 -3.17 20.60
CA LEU A 46 -5.36 -3.90 21.83
C LEU A 46 -5.40 -5.43 21.67
N GLY A 47 -5.29 -5.96 20.45
CA GLY A 47 -5.35 -7.40 20.16
C GLY A 47 -4.06 -7.98 19.58
N GLY A 48 -2.95 -7.92 20.32
CA GLY A 48 -1.67 -8.53 19.90
C GLY A 48 -0.79 -8.87 21.09
N GLY A 49 -0.28 -10.10 21.15
CA GLY A 49 0.69 -10.49 22.18
C GLY A 49 1.99 -9.70 22.04
N GLY A 50 2.50 -9.17 23.15
CA GLY A 50 3.67 -8.28 23.23
C GLY A 50 3.78 -7.66 24.64
N SER A 51 4.76 -6.79 24.88
CA SER A 51 4.81 -5.98 26.12
C SER A 51 3.71 -4.90 26.11
N LEU A 52 3.39 -4.31 27.28
CA LEU A 52 2.44 -3.19 27.37
C LEU A 52 2.93 -1.99 26.56
N GLU A 53 4.23 -1.69 26.63
CA GLU A 53 4.92 -0.66 25.84
C GLU A 53 4.76 -0.86 24.32
N GLU A 54 4.94 -2.07 23.80
CA GLU A 54 4.74 -2.37 22.38
C GLU A 54 3.29 -2.16 21.93
N ARG A 55 2.32 -2.44 22.83
CA ARG A 55 0.89 -2.25 22.54
C ARG A 55 0.49 -0.78 22.59
N CYS A 56 1.00 -0.03 23.56
CA CYS A 56 0.64 1.37 23.77
C CYS A 56 1.43 2.35 22.89
N SER A 57 2.60 1.98 22.36
CA SER A 57 3.40 2.86 21.49
C SER A 57 2.82 3.11 20.11
N SER A 58 1.81 2.33 19.69
CA SER A 58 1.15 2.45 18.38
C SER A 58 -0.23 3.10 18.44
N ILE A 59 -0.66 3.56 19.61
CA ILE A 59 -2.00 4.09 19.83
C ILE A 59 -1.95 5.54 20.33
N THR A 60 -3.05 6.25 20.13
CA THR A 60 -3.22 7.64 20.58
C THR A 60 -4.17 7.71 21.78
N PHE A 61 -4.24 8.85 22.46
CA PHE A 61 -5.17 9.06 23.58
C PHE A 61 -6.63 8.73 23.19
N GLU A 62 -7.05 9.11 21.99
CA GLU A 62 -8.38 8.87 21.43
C GLU A 62 -8.68 7.39 21.19
N ASP A 63 -7.66 6.57 20.93
CA ASP A 63 -7.81 5.12 20.75
C ASP A 63 -7.94 4.39 22.10
N ILE A 64 -7.41 4.99 23.18
CA ILE A 64 -7.49 4.46 24.54
C ILE A 64 -8.80 4.87 25.22
N LEU A 65 -9.20 6.14 25.08
CA LEU A 65 -10.29 6.75 25.85
C LEU A 65 -11.27 7.51 24.94
N PRO A 66 -12.49 6.99 24.72
CA PRO A 66 -13.51 7.75 24.03
C PRO A 66 -13.95 8.94 24.89
N TYR A 67 -14.06 10.13 24.30
CA TYR A 67 -14.56 11.32 24.98
C TYR A 67 -15.56 12.08 24.13
N THR A 68 -16.42 12.85 24.80
CA THR A 68 -17.37 13.77 24.16
C THR A 68 -16.79 15.18 24.00
N HIS A 69 -15.90 15.57 24.91
CA HIS A 69 -15.13 16.80 24.84
C HIS A 69 -13.80 16.59 25.57
N ALA A 70 -12.73 17.20 25.07
CA ALA A 70 -11.44 17.23 25.73
C ALA A 70 -10.83 18.64 25.71
N HIS A 71 -10.11 18.98 26.76
CA HIS A 71 -9.39 20.23 26.90
C HIS A 71 -7.96 19.93 27.38
N PHE A 72 -6.97 20.42 26.67
CA PHE A 72 -5.55 20.27 26.97
C PHE A 72 -4.96 21.66 27.21
N ASP A 73 -4.38 21.86 28.39
CA ASP A 73 -3.61 23.05 28.77
C ASP A 73 -2.12 22.67 28.75
N ILE A 74 -1.39 23.19 27.77
CA ILE A 74 0.00 22.85 27.45
C ILE A 74 0.84 24.10 27.69
N VAL A 75 1.66 24.09 28.73
CA VAL A 75 2.54 25.22 29.08
C VAL A 75 3.97 24.81 28.80
N VAL A 76 4.56 25.39 27.75
CA VAL A 76 5.95 25.15 27.37
C VAL A 76 6.87 25.92 28.33
N ASP A 77 7.89 25.23 28.84
CA ASP A 77 8.84 25.79 29.80
C ASP A 77 9.78 26.81 29.15
N ASP A 78 10.33 27.73 29.95
CA ASP A 78 11.22 28.82 29.48
C ASP A 78 12.49 28.32 28.77
N ASP A 79 12.91 27.08 29.02
CA ASP A 79 14.07 26.43 28.38
C ASP A 79 13.72 25.64 27.12
N TRP A 80 12.43 25.58 26.73
CA TRP A 80 11.90 24.88 25.57
C TRP A 80 12.16 23.36 25.51
N ASP A 81 12.75 22.77 26.55
CA ASP A 81 13.08 21.34 26.62
C ASP A 81 11.87 20.49 27.09
N SER A 82 10.88 21.11 27.73
CA SER A 82 9.68 20.43 28.23
C SER A 82 8.43 21.31 28.24
N ALA A 83 7.29 20.66 28.49
CA ALA A 83 6.01 21.32 28.78
C ALA A 83 5.25 20.59 29.89
N GLU A 84 4.60 21.36 30.76
CA GLU A 84 3.54 20.85 31.64
C GLU A 84 2.25 20.69 30.84
N VAL A 85 1.66 19.50 30.86
CA VAL A 85 0.39 19.20 30.18
C VAL A 85 -0.66 18.81 31.21
N LYS A 86 -1.75 19.59 31.27
CA LYS A 86 -2.94 19.29 32.06
C LYS A 86 -4.10 19.04 31.11
N ALA A 87 -4.63 17.82 31.09
CA ALA A 87 -5.78 17.49 30.26
C ALA A 87 -7.03 17.19 31.09
N ARG A 88 -8.19 17.48 30.51
CA ARG A 88 -9.51 17.14 31.02
C ARG A 88 -10.34 16.54 29.91
N ALA A 89 -10.87 15.34 30.11
CA ALA A 89 -11.79 14.71 29.20
C ALA A 89 -13.12 14.45 29.87
N TRP A 90 -14.21 14.75 29.17
CA TRP A 90 -15.58 14.51 29.62
C TRP A 90 -16.22 13.42 28.78
N ILE A 91 -16.76 12.40 29.45
CA ILE A 91 -17.47 11.29 28.84
C ILE A 91 -18.92 11.35 29.34
N ASN A 92 -19.86 11.44 28.41
CA ASN A 92 -21.28 11.60 28.72
C ASN A 92 -22.10 10.51 28.00
N GLY A 93 -23.33 10.30 28.47
CA GLY A 93 -24.28 9.38 27.90
C GLY A 93 -23.76 7.95 27.84
N THR A 94 -24.24 7.18 26.86
CA THR A 94 -23.93 5.76 26.70
C THR A 94 -22.43 5.47 26.50
N SER A 95 -21.65 6.46 26.09
CA SER A 95 -20.18 6.33 25.98
C SER A 95 -19.51 6.02 27.31
N VAL A 96 -20.10 6.42 28.45
CA VAL A 96 -19.59 6.04 29.78
C VAL A 96 -19.74 4.54 30.01
N ASP A 97 -20.84 3.96 29.58
CA ASP A 97 -21.14 2.55 29.81
C ASP A 97 -20.17 1.68 29.00
N LEU A 98 -19.93 2.06 27.73
CA LEU A 98 -18.94 1.43 26.86
C LEU A 98 -17.52 1.55 27.42
N LEU A 99 -17.16 2.71 27.99
CA LEU A 99 -15.87 2.88 28.64
C LEU A 99 -15.72 1.94 29.86
N ARG A 100 -16.74 1.86 30.73
CA ARG A 100 -16.71 0.95 31.89
C ARG A 100 -16.61 -0.51 31.47
N GLU A 101 -17.35 -0.94 30.44
CA GLU A 101 -17.26 -2.29 29.90
C GLU A 101 -15.87 -2.61 29.36
N LYS A 102 -15.25 -1.68 28.61
CA LYS A 102 -13.88 -1.84 28.08
C LYS A 102 -12.86 -1.95 29.22
N LEU A 103 -12.97 -1.10 30.24
CA LEU A 103 -12.08 -1.13 31.39
C LEU A 103 -12.24 -2.42 32.20
N ASP A 104 -13.47 -2.86 32.46
CA ASP A 104 -13.75 -4.12 33.15
C ASP A 104 -13.16 -5.32 32.40
N SER A 105 -13.41 -5.39 31.08
CA SER A 105 -12.85 -6.44 30.22
C SER A 105 -11.31 -6.46 30.23
N TYR A 106 -10.67 -5.28 30.26
CA TYR A 106 -9.22 -5.19 30.32
C TYR A 106 -8.65 -5.73 31.65
N LEU A 107 -9.40 -5.57 32.74
CA LEU A 107 -8.97 -6.02 34.06
C LEU A 107 -9.12 -7.54 34.27
N GLU A 108 -9.83 -8.27 33.40
CA GLU A 108 -10.04 -9.73 33.51
C GLU A 108 -8.72 -10.51 33.70
N GLU A 109 -7.64 -10.07 33.02
CA GLU A 109 -6.33 -10.71 33.11
C GLU A 109 -5.47 -10.21 34.29
N LEU A 110 -5.86 -9.11 34.93
CA LEU A 110 -5.07 -8.41 35.96
C LEU A 110 -5.65 -8.57 37.37
N TYR A 111 -6.97 -8.66 37.50
CA TYR A 111 -7.69 -8.69 38.77
C TYR A 111 -8.74 -9.82 38.79
N PRO A 112 -8.89 -10.56 39.92
CA PRO A 112 -9.90 -11.61 40.04
C PRO A 112 -11.35 -11.14 39.93
N SER A 113 -11.59 -9.84 40.12
CA SER A 113 -12.89 -9.18 40.00
C SER A 113 -13.15 -8.62 38.59
N GLY A 114 -12.14 -8.54 37.73
CA GLY A 114 -12.30 -7.97 36.39
C GLY A 114 -13.05 -8.91 35.44
N GLY A 115 -13.73 -8.33 34.46
CA GLY A 115 -14.51 -9.04 33.44
C GLY A 115 -15.81 -9.64 33.96
N ASP A 116 -16.31 -9.18 35.10
CA ASP A 116 -17.51 -9.72 35.74
C ASP A 116 -18.79 -8.89 35.47
N GLY A 117 -18.66 -7.80 34.70
CA GLY A 117 -19.73 -6.86 34.37
C GLY A 117 -19.96 -5.79 35.44
N TRP A 118 -19.06 -5.67 36.42
CA TRP A 118 -19.09 -4.67 37.49
C TRP A 118 -17.75 -3.96 37.56
N ILE A 119 -17.75 -2.70 37.99
CA ILE A 119 -16.53 -1.95 38.24
C ILE A 119 -16.50 -1.50 39.69
N SER A 120 -15.38 -1.78 40.37
CA SER A 120 -15.25 -1.62 41.81
C SER A 120 -14.25 -0.55 42.25
N THR A 121 -14.40 -0.09 43.49
CA THR A 121 -13.46 0.85 44.13
C THR A 121 -12.06 0.26 44.31
N ASP A 122 -11.94 -1.07 44.41
CA ASP A 122 -10.65 -1.76 44.52
C ASP A 122 -9.92 -1.79 43.17
N GLU A 123 -10.66 -1.85 42.06
CA GLU A 123 -10.13 -1.84 40.70
C GLU A 123 -9.76 -0.44 40.21
N LYS A 124 -10.42 0.59 40.73
CA LYS A 124 -10.16 1.99 40.38
C LYS A 124 -8.67 2.33 40.33
N SER A 125 -7.91 1.97 41.38
CA SER A 125 -6.47 2.29 41.45
C SER A 125 -5.65 1.55 40.38
N ALA A 126 -6.09 0.36 39.98
CA ALA A 126 -5.46 -0.39 38.90
C ALA A 126 -5.75 0.24 37.54
N VAL A 127 -6.98 0.70 37.32
CA VAL A 127 -7.36 1.46 36.12
C VAL A 127 -6.52 2.72 35.98
N GLU A 128 -6.40 3.51 37.04
CA GLU A 128 -5.58 4.74 37.04
C GLU A 128 -4.10 4.43 36.74
N ALA A 129 -3.54 3.37 37.33
CA ALA A 129 -2.15 2.98 37.12
C ALA A 129 -1.88 2.50 35.69
N VAL A 130 -2.71 1.59 35.17
CA VAL A 130 -2.60 1.08 33.80
C VAL A 130 -2.77 2.20 32.77
N ALA A 131 -3.76 3.08 32.98
CA ALA A 131 -3.99 4.21 32.07
C ALA A 131 -2.78 5.15 32.04
N SER A 132 -2.18 5.41 33.21
CA SER A 132 -0.96 6.23 33.32
C SER A 132 0.21 5.57 32.59
N GLU A 133 0.44 4.28 32.81
CA GLU A 133 1.53 3.53 32.16
C GLU A 133 1.34 3.44 30.64
N CYS A 134 0.12 3.22 30.16
CA CYS A 134 -0.14 3.12 28.72
C CYS A 134 0.00 4.48 28.02
N ILE A 135 -0.52 5.57 28.61
CA ILE A 135 -0.41 6.91 28.02
C ILE A 135 1.05 7.36 27.97
N GLU A 136 1.89 6.98 28.93
CA GLU A 136 3.32 7.29 28.93
C GLU A 136 4.04 6.78 27.66
N TYR A 137 3.61 5.62 27.13
CA TYR A 137 4.14 5.09 25.87
C TYR A 137 3.38 5.57 24.63
N ALA A 138 2.20 6.18 24.78
CA ALA A 138 1.34 6.60 23.68
C ALA A 138 1.90 7.82 22.93
N MET A 139 1.51 7.96 21.65
CA MET A 139 1.91 9.09 20.82
C MET A 139 1.24 10.38 21.30
N THR A 140 2.03 11.46 21.47
CA THR A 140 1.54 12.79 21.84
C THR A 140 0.76 13.49 20.71
N ARG A 141 0.93 13.03 19.46
CA ARG A 141 0.47 13.68 18.21
C ARG A 141 1.12 15.03 17.91
N ILE A 142 2.06 15.47 18.73
CA ILE A 142 2.68 16.80 18.66
C ILE A 142 4.13 16.64 18.18
N GLY A 143 4.51 17.48 17.23
CA GLY A 143 5.90 17.68 16.84
C GLY A 143 6.28 19.14 16.97
N LEU A 144 7.45 19.44 17.52
CA LEU A 144 8.04 20.78 17.47
C LEU A 144 9.43 20.70 16.87
N ARG A 145 9.77 21.65 16.01
CA ARG A 145 11.12 21.73 15.45
C ARG A 145 11.54 23.16 15.18
N GLU A 146 12.75 23.51 15.59
CA GLU A 146 13.36 24.80 15.35
C GLU A 146 13.98 24.86 13.96
N SER A 147 14.18 26.09 13.48
CA SER A 147 14.72 26.53 12.18
C SER A 147 13.65 27.00 11.21
N THR A 148 14.13 27.65 10.15
CA THR A 148 13.33 28.01 8.98
C THR A 148 12.31 26.92 8.65
N PRO A 149 11.01 27.24 8.66
CA PRO A 149 9.98 26.25 8.46
C PRO A 149 10.18 25.43 7.19
N HIS A 150 10.25 24.11 7.35
CA HIS A 150 10.32 23.14 6.27
C HIS A 150 9.76 21.81 6.79
N ARG A 151 8.94 21.15 5.96
CA ARG A 151 8.18 19.97 6.37
C ARG A 151 8.89 18.64 6.09
N GLY A 152 9.96 18.64 5.28
CA GLY A 152 10.71 17.44 4.87
C GLY A 152 12.21 17.50 5.21
N GLY A 153 12.86 16.32 5.30
CA GLY A 153 14.30 16.19 5.62
C GLY A 153 14.62 15.09 6.65
N VAL A 154 15.91 14.71 6.74
CA VAL A 154 16.39 13.65 7.66
C VAL A 154 16.22 14.09 9.13
N GLY A 155 15.51 13.29 9.93
CA GLY A 155 15.31 13.53 11.37
C GLY A 155 13.99 14.23 11.74
N LEU A 156 13.10 14.44 10.77
CA LEU A 156 11.76 14.98 10.96
C LEU A 156 10.75 13.88 11.26
N ASP A 157 10.69 13.47 12.53
CA ASP A 157 9.47 12.87 13.04
C ASP A 157 8.53 14.01 13.46
N TRP A 158 7.37 14.08 12.84
CA TRP A 158 6.31 15.05 13.08
C TRP A 158 5.55 14.74 14.39
N LYS A 159 5.91 13.65 15.07
CA LYS A 159 5.49 13.26 16.42
C LYS A 159 6.71 13.11 17.34
N ASN A 160 7.67 14.04 17.27
CA ASN A 160 8.90 13.94 18.04
C ASN A 160 8.74 14.23 19.54
N ALA A 161 7.64 14.84 19.98
CA ALA A 161 7.41 15.07 21.40
C ALA A 161 6.97 13.78 22.09
N THR A 162 7.56 13.47 23.25
CA THR A 162 7.29 12.23 24.00
C THR A 162 6.90 12.56 25.43
N TRP A 163 6.26 11.63 26.14
CA TRP A 163 6.05 11.78 27.57
C TRP A 163 7.33 11.51 28.35
N GLN A 164 7.52 12.21 29.47
CA GLN A 164 8.60 11.91 30.41
C GLN A 164 8.33 10.58 31.14
N ASP A 165 9.38 9.78 31.32
CA ASP A 165 9.35 8.52 32.10
C ASP A 165 8.82 8.75 33.53
N ASN A 166 7.81 7.97 33.94
CA ASN A 166 7.02 8.15 35.17
C ASN A 166 6.41 9.56 35.34
N GLY A 167 6.23 10.30 34.25
CA GLY A 167 5.76 11.67 34.23
C GLY A 167 4.25 11.82 34.11
N VAL A 168 3.52 10.76 33.76
CA VAL A 168 2.07 10.79 33.50
C VAL A 168 1.28 10.34 34.72
N ILE A 169 0.29 11.14 35.13
CA ILE A 169 -0.65 10.80 36.21
C ILE A 169 -2.08 10.98 35.69
N ILE A 170 -2.84 9.89 35.70
CA ILE A 170 -4.27 9.88 35.40
C ILE A 170 -5.09 9.80 36.68
N GLN A 171 -6.16 10.59 36.74
CA GLN A 171 -7.15 10.55 37.80
C GLN A 171 -8.55 10.54 37.21
N GLU A 172 -9.50 9.93 37.91
CA GLU A 172 -10.90 9.87 37.47
C GLU A 172 -11.87 10.43 38.50
N TRP A 173 -13.02 10.90 38.02
CA TRP A 173 -14.21 11.09 38.81
C TRP A 173 -15.41 10.38 38.21
N ASN A 174 -16.14 9.71 39.10
CA ASN A 174 -17.42 9.04 38.84
C ASN A 174 -17.31 7.71 38.07
N LEU A 175 -16.14 7.06 38.04
CA LEU A 175 -15.99 5.67 37.56
C LEU A 175 -16.88 4.72 38.39
N VAL A 176 -16.87 4.88 39.71
CA VAL A 176 -17.77 4.22 40.67
C VAL A 176 -18.58 5.28 41.45
N PRO A 177 -19.77 5.67 40.98
CA PRO A 177 -20.57 6.71 41.62
C PRO A 177 -21.06 6.27 43.00
N SER A 178 -20.79 7.06 44.04
CA SER A 178 -21.07 6.68 45.44
C SER A 178 -22.56 6.58 45.79
N ASN A 179 -23.43 7.18 44.99
CA ASN A 179 -24.89 7.20 45.20
C ASN A 179 -25.66 6.49 44.06
N HIS A 180 -24.98 5.62 43.31
CA HIS A 180 -25.58 4.85 42.23
C HIS A 180 -26.74 3.98 42.74
N ALA A 181 -27.86 3.93 42.01
CA ALA A 181 -29.04 3.19 42.47
C ALA A 181 -28.77 1.68 42.68
N ASP A 182 -27.90 1.11 41.85
CA ASP A 182 -27.49 -0.30 41.90
C ASP A 182 -26.16 -0.57 42.62
N ILE A 183 -25.63 0.39 43.40
CA ILE A 183 -24.37 0.18 44.15
C ILE A 183 -24.49 -0.97 45.16
N ARG A 184 -23.44 -1.80 45.28
CA ARG A 184 -23.40 -2.92 46.24
C ARG A 184 -22.00 -3.17 46.79
N ASP A 185 -21.92 -3.97 47.85
CA ASP A 185 -20.65 -4.49 48.37
C ASP A 185 -20.00 -5.44 47.36
N CYS A 186 -18.67 -5.39 47.22
CA CYS A 186 -17.96 -6.22 46.25
C CYS A 186 -18.12 -7.72 46.52
N THR A 187 -18.37 -8.50 45.47
CA THR A 187 -18.67 -9.94 45.60
C THR A 187 -17.45 -10.84 45.36
N ALA A 188 -16.38 -10.29 44.78
CA ALA A 188 -15.18 -11.03 44.43
C ALA A 188 -14.37 -11.46 45.67
N ILE A 189 -13.75 -12.65 45.58
CA ILE A 189 -12.91 -13.20 46.65
C ILE A 189 -11.60 -12.43 46.71
N GLY A 190 -11.33 -11.79 47.86
CA GLY A 190 -10.10 -11.02 48.09
C GLY A 190 -10.29 -9.51 48.10
N SER A 191 -11.50 -9.03 47.84
CA SER A 191 -11.88 -7.62 47.94
C SER A 191 -11.69 -7.06 49.35
N SER A 192 -11.41 -5.77 49.43
CA SER A 192 -11.32 -5.00 50.67
C SER A 192 -12.69 -4.97 51.38
N SER A 193 -12.67 -4.73 52.69
CA SER A 193 -13.88 -4.77 53.52
C SER A 193 -14.87 -3.63 53.27
N ASP A 194 -14.41 -2.58 52.62
CA ASP A 194 -15.12 -1.35 52.27
C ASP A 194 -15.28 -1.17 50.75
N CYS A 195 -15.01 -2.23 49.98
CA CYS A 195 -15.13 -2.23 48.54
C CYS A 195 -16.60 -2.12 48.10
N LEU A 196 -16.87 -1.17 47.20
CA LEU A 196 -18.16 -0.99 46.54
C LEU A 196 -18.02 -1.17 45.03
N GLU A 197 -19.03 -1.74 44.39
CA GLU A 197 -19.08 -1.95 42.94
C GLU A 197 -20.42 -1.49 42.34
N VAL A 198 -20.36 -1.05 41.09
CA VAL A 198 -21.52 -0.63 40.28
C VAL A 198 -21.51 -1.41 38.96
N PRO A 199 -22.67 -1.66 38.32
CA PRO A 199 -22.68 -2.37 37.05
C PRO A 199 -22.05 -1.50 35.96
N VAL A 200 -21.33 -2.11 35.01
CA VAL A 200 -20.75 -1.37 33.87
C VAL A 200 -21.84 -0.73 32.99
N PHE A 201 -22.97 -1.43 32.83
CA PHE A 201 -24.20 -0.90 32.25
C PHE A 201 -25.24 -0.60 33.34
N PRO A 202 -25.64 0.66 33.53
CA PRO A 202 -26.71 1.00 34.46
C PRO A 202 -28.06 0.44 33.99
N ASN A 203 -29.02 0.34 34.92
CA ASN A 203 -30.38 -0.13 34.62
C ASN A 203 -31.13 0.80 33.63
N SER A 204 -32.34 0.41 33.24
CA SER A 204 -33.15 1.16 32.26
C SER A 204 -33.50 2.60 32.67
N GLU A 205 -33.44 2.92 33.96
CA GLU A 205 -33.68 4.28 34.49
C GLU A 205 -32.40 5.13 34.51
N ARG A 206 -31.22 4.49 34.39
CA ARG A 206 -29.90 5.16 34.31
C ARG A 206 -29.63 6.13 35.47
N ASP A 207 -30.07 5.77 36.68
CA ASP A 207 -29.89 6.55 37.91
C ASP A 207 -28.52 6.27 38.56
N CYS A 208 -27.56 7.14 38.24
CA CYS A 208 -26.20 7.09 38.80
C CYS A 208 -26.05 7.94 40.07
N ASN A 209 -27.04 8.75 40.42
CA ASN A 209 -27.02 9.52 41.66
C ASN A 209 -28.43 9.74 42.22
N THR A 210 -28.82 8.85 43.12
CA THR A 210 -30.12 8.86 43.82
C THR A 210 -30.44 10.14 44.63
N LEU A 211 -29.50 11.08 44.73
CA LEU A 211 -29.71 12.39 45.36
C LEU A 211 -30.17 13.48 44.38
N ILE A 212 -30.05 13.24 43.07
CA ILE A 212 -30.46 14.15 42.01
C ILE A 212 -31.81 13.65 41.47
N ASP A 213 -32.73 14.57 41.23
CA ASP A 213 -34.04 14.21 40.65
C ASP A 213 -33.90 14.15 39.13
N ALA A 214 -34.37 13.06 38.51
CA ALA A 214 -34.32 12.86 37.06
C ALA A 214 -34.95 14.02 36.24
N SER A 215 -35.86 14.81 36.85
CA SER A 215 -36.43 16.01 36.22
C SER A 215 -35.44 17.16 36.02
N GLU A 216 -34.25 17.12 36.64
CA GLU A 216 -33.19 18.11 36.46
C GLU A 216 -32.44 17.94 35.13
N GLY A 217 -32.55 16.78 34.47
CA GLY A 217 -31.97 16.54 33.14
C GLY A 217 -30.44 16.57 33.10
N VAL A 218 -29.78 16.31 34.23
CA VAL A 218 -28.32 16.22 34.35
C VAL A 218 -27.88 14.81 33.98
N ASP A 219 -26.78 14.67 33.24
CA ASP A 219 -26.12 13.37 33.10
C ASP A 219 -25.37 13.04 34.40
N GLU A 220 -26.03 12.31 35.28
CA GLU A 220 -25.52 11.86 36.57
C GLU A 220 -24.42 10.80 36.43
N CYS A 221 -24.40 10.09 35.29
CA CYS A 221 -23.46 9.02 35.02
C CYS A 221 -22.16 9.53 34.40
N ARG A 222 -22.09 10.81 34.02
CA ARG A 222 -20.92 11.38 33.34
C ARG A 222 -19.63 11.07 34.08
N LEU A 223 -18.57 10.82 33.31
CA LEU A 223 -17.24 10.53 33.84
C LEU A 223 -16.29 11.66 33.43
N GLU A 224 -15.43 12.07 34.35
CA GLU A 224 -14.38 13.06 34.09
C GLU A 224 -13.01 12.42 34.31
N LEU A 225 -12.10 12.60 33.35
CA LEU A 225 -10.71 12.17 33.45
C LEU A 225 -9.80 13.39 33.50
N TRP A 226 -8.82 13.35 34.39
CA TRP A 226 -7.76 14.34 34.46
C TRP A 226 -6.43 13.69 34.17
N MET A 227 -5.62 14.37 33.39
CA MET A 227 -4.22 14.04 33.19
C MET A 227 -3.37 15.19 33.69
N ASN A 228 -2.30 14.86 34.40
CA ASN A 228 -1.18 15.76 34.63
C ASN A 228 0.09 15.04 34.16
N ALA A 229 0.79 15.63 33.20
CA ALA A 229 1.94 15.01 32.57
C ALA A 229 3.03 16.04 32.27
N THR A 230 4.27 15.56 32.18
CA THR A 230 5.37 16.33 31.60
C THR A 230 5.67 15.78 30.21
N MET A 231 5.59 16.63 29.21
CA MET A 231 6.00 16.33 27.82
C MET A 231 7.44 16.80 27.62
N VAL A 232 8.25 15.98 26.97
CA VAL A 232 9.62 16.30 26.55
C VAL A 232 9.56 16.80 25.12
N ILE A 233 10.16 17.97 24.88
CA ILE A 233 10.21 18.62 23.58
C ILE A 233 11.66 18.57 23.08
N PRO A 234 11.98 17.76 22.06
CA PRO A 234 13.32 17.77 21.50
C PRO A 234 13.47 18.90 20.48
N SER A 235 14.68 19.46 20.39
CA SER A 235 15.13 20.26 19.23
C SER A 235 14.53 21.67 19.10
N ILE A 236 14.36 22.37 20.22
CA ILE A 236 14.12 23.82 20.27
C ILE A 236 15.15 24.45 21.22
N ASP A 237 16.03 25.30 20.72
CA ASP A 237 17.05 26.01 21.52
C ASP A 237 16.52 27.36 22.03
N ASP A 238 16.02 28.24 21.14
CA ASP A 238 15.66 29.63 21.49
C ASP A 238 14.18 29.98 21.21
N GLY A 239 13.52 29.27 20.29
CA GLY A 239 12.08 29.47 20.00
C GLY A 239 11.75 30.72 19.18
N ASP A 240 12.74 31.28 18.48
CA ASP A 240 12.55 32.45 17.60
C ASP A 240 11.92 32.09 16.25
N GLU A 241 12.11 30.86 15.77
CA GLU A 241 11.59 30.35 14.51
C GLU A 241 11.41 28.82 14.61
N PHE A 242 10.17 28.35 14.54
CA PHE A 242 9.85 26.92 14.71
C PHE A 242 8.52 26.55 14.05
N THR A 243 8.35 25.26 13.77
CA THR A 243 7.10 24.67 13.30
C THR A 243 6.50 23.78 14.39
N LEU A 244 5.23 23.98 14.70
CA LEU A 244 4.38 23.04 15.44
C LEU A 244 3.62 22.18 14.41
N ALA A 245 3.90 20.88 14.40
CA ALA A 245 3.14 19.88 13.66
C ALA A 245 2.16 19.18 14.62
N PHE A 246 0.94 18.93 14.17
CA PHE A 246 -0.08 18.27 14.97
C PHE A 246 -0.88 17.27 14.14
N ASN A 247 -1.01 16.04 14.63
CA ASN A 247 -1.88 15.06 14.00
C ASN A 247 -3.32 15.15 14.52
N ALA A 248 -4.20 15.77 13.74
CA ALA A 248 -5.62 15.93 14.05
C ALA A 248 -6.48 14.71 13.68
N SER A 249 -5.86 13.63 13.18
CA SER A 249 -6.57 12.48 12.64
C SER A 249 -7.44 11.79 13.70
N ASN A 250 -8.74 11.63 13.40
CA ASN A 250 -9.74 11.12 14.34
C ASN A 250 -9.86 11.94 15.65
N MET A 251 -9.64 13.25 15.59
CA MET A 251 -9.80 14.13 16.75
C MET A 251 -10.93 15.12 16.50
N THR A 252 -11.95 15.09 17.35
CA THR A 252 -13.07 16.04 17.29
C THR A 252 -13.42 16.52 18.69
N ASN A 253 -14.01 17.72 18.79
CA ASN A 253 -14.45 18.31 20.05
C ASN A 253 -13.33 18.44 21.11
N ALA A 254 -12.09 18.59 20.66
CA ALA A 254 -10.96 18.86 21.52
C ALA A 254 -10.52 20.32 21.39
N VAL A 255 -9.93 20.85 22.45
CA VAL A 255 -9.31 22.19 22.48
C VAL A 255 -7.93 22.04 23.10
N LEU A 256 -6.90 22.50 22.41
CA LEU A 256 -5.52 22.50 22.89
C LEU A 256 -5.06 23.95 23.05
N ASP A 257 -4.84 24.36 24.30
CA ASP A 257 -4.34 25.68 24.67
C ASP A 257 -2.82 25.58 24.90
N PHE A 258 -2.03 26.10 23.96
CA PHE A 258 -0.59 26.22 24.10
C PHE A 258 -0.24 27.60 24.68
N THR A 259 0.57 27.60 25.74
CA THR A 259 1.23 28.80 26.28
C THR A 259 2.73 28.66 26.03
N PHE A 260 3.29 29.54 25.20
CA PHE A 260 4.72 29.56 24.91
C PHE A 260 5.47 30.55 25.82
N PRO A 261 6.79 30.39 26.00
CA PRO A 261 7.65 31.40 26.62
C PRO A 261 7.40 32.79 26.02
N ASN A 262 7.40 33.80 26.89
CA ASN A 262 7.00 35.15 26.50
C ASN A 262 7.97 35.76 25.48
N ASN A 263 7.49 36.00 24.27
CA ASN A 263 8.24 36.66 23.21
C ASN A 263 7.31 37.63 22.46
N PRO A 264 7.41 38.96 22.69
CA PRO A 264 6.47 39.93 22.11
C PRO A 264 6.60 40.10 20.59
N ASP A 265 7.72 39.64 20.01
CA ASP A 265 7.97 39.71 18.57
C ASP A 265 7.48 38.45 17.84
N LEU A 266 7.12 37.38 18.57
CA LEU A 266 6.66 36.13 18.00
C LEU A 266 5.31 36.29 17.30
N ARG A 267 5.21 35.82 16.06
CA ARG A 267 3.97 35.81 15.29
C ARG A 267 3.77 34.50 14.58
N LEU A 268 2.53 34.21 14.24
CA LEU A 268 2.19 33.16 13.28
C LEU A 268 2.65 33.61 11.89
N ASP A 269 3.47 32.79 11.26
CA ASP A 269 3.92 32.97 9.87
C ASP A 269 2.97 32.27 8.91
N MET A 270 2.59 31.03 9.22
CA MET A 270 1.73 30.24 8.35
C MET A 270 0.91 29.20 9.12
N TRP A 271 -0.29 28.94 8.64
CA TRP A 271 -1.22 27.91 9.11
C TRP A 271 -1.65 27.07 7.92
N GLU A 272 -1.55 25.75 8.04
CA GLU A 272 -2.03 24.82 7.01
C GLU A 272 -2.66 23.57 7.61
N GLU A 273 -3.78 23.16 7.01
CA GLU A 273 -4.43 21.87 7.17
C GLU A 273 -4.08 21.02 5.94
N CYS A 274 -3.55 19.83 6.18
CA CYS A 274 -3.08 18.90 5.17
C CYS A 274 -3.78 17.54 5.33
N GLU A 275 -4.73 17.26 4.45
CA GLU A 275 -5.48 16.01 4.44
C GLU A 275 -4.87 14.97 3.51
N GLY A 276 -5.34 13.73 3.62
CA GLY A 276 -5.10 12.70 2.60
C GLY A 276 -3.96 11.74 2.92
N ARG A 277 -3.18 11.98 3.98
CA ARG A 277 -2.21 11.00 4.45
C ARG A 277 -2.94 9.74 4.92
N ASP A 278 -2.51 8.58 4.45
CA ASP A 278 -3.05 7.31 4.94
C ASP A 278 -2.39 6.99 6.29
N VAL A 279 -3.18 6.99 7.36
CA VAL A 279 -2.68 6.74 8.72
C VAL A 279 -2.41 5.27 9.01
N GLU A 280 -2.86 4.34 8.14
CA GLU A 280 -2.58 2.91 8.28
C GLU A 280 -1.17 2.55 7.80
N PHE A 281 -0.54 3.45 7.02
CA PHE A 281 0.82 3.29 6.53
C PHE A 281 1.68 4.42 7.09
N GLU A 282 2.52 4.11 8.08
CA GLU A 282 3.62 5.00 8.43
C GLU A 282 4.71 4.88 7.33
N PRO A 283 4.96 5.94 6.53
CA PRO A 283 5.94 5.86 5.46
C PRO A 283 7.32 5.54 6.05
N SER A 284 8.06 4.63 5.40
CA SER A 284 9.41 4.24 5.83
C SER A 284 10.45 5.36 5.72
N THR A 285 10.10 6.44 5.02
CA THR A 285 10.94 7.61 4.72
C THR A 285 10.07 8.85 4.71
N HIS A 286 10.43 9.87 5.51
CA HIS A 286 9.67 11.11 5.70
C HIS A 286 9.88 12.15 4.58
N ASP A 287 10.29 11.69 3.38
CA ASP A 287 10.42 12.53 2.18
C ASP A 287 9.04 12.91 1.59
N ASP A 288 7.95 12.32 2.09
CA ASP A 288 6.57 12.48 1.61
C ASP A 288 5.79 13.63 2.29
N ALA A 289 6.43 14.41 3.17
CA ALA A 289 5.76 15.55 3.79
C ALA A 289 5.40 16.62 2.75
N PRO A 290 4.19 17.21 2.82
CA PRO A 290 3.77 18.20 1.84
C PRO A 290 4.73 19.40 1.87
N LEU A 291 4.98 19.99 0.71
CA LEU A 291 5.77 21.22 0.64
C LEU A 291 5.09 22.32 1.46
N ARG A 292 5.92 23.19 2.04
CA ARG A 292 5.46 24.37 2.77
C ARG A 292 4.57 25.24 1.86
N GLY A 293 3.39 25.62 2.32
CA GLY A 293 2.45 26.48 1.60
C GLY A 293 1.58 25.76 0.58
N THR A 294 1.67 24.44 0.43
CA THR A 294 0.98 23.71 -0.65
C THR A 294 -0.25 22.92 -0.20
N CYS A 295 -0.54 22.83 1.09
CA CYS A 295 -1.70 22.07 1.53
C CYS A 295 -3.02 22.75 1.20
N ILE A 296 -4.03 21.93 0.86
CA ILE A 296 -5.37 22.38 0.51
C ILE A 296 -6.32 21.94 1.62
N GLY A 297 -6.40 22.75 2.67
CA GLY A 297 -7.28 22.50 3.81
C GLY A 297 -8.77 22.51 3.46
N ASP A 298 -9.56 21.77 4.23
CA ASP A 298 -11.04 21.78 4.17
C ASP A 298 -11.71 22.75 5.17
N ASP A 299 -10.91 23.56 5.89
CA ASP A 299 -11.32 24.52 6.92
C ASP A 299 -12.10 23.86 8.08
N SER A 300 -11.87 22.56 8.32
CA SER A 300 -12.51 21.84 9.42
C SER A 300 -11.91 22.23 10.77
N SER A 301 -10.58 22.36 10.83
CA SER A 301 -9.85 22.74 12.02
C SER A 301 -9.78 24.26 12.16
N ASN A 302 -9.67 24.77 13.39
CA ASN A 302 -9.63 26.21 13.65
C ASN A 302 -8.55 26.55 14.67
N TYR A 303 -8.07 27.80 14.62
CA TYR A 303 -7.08 28.30 15.57
C TYR A 303 -7.35 29.73 16.04
N ILE A 304 -6.77 30.07 17.20
CA ILE A 304 -6.68 31.43 17.72
C ILE A 304 -5.23 31.67 18.14
N PHE A 305 -4.65 32.80 17.72
CA PHE A 305 -3.33 33.22 18.16
C PHE A 305 -3.40 34.59 18.82
N GLU A 306 -2.92 34.67 20.06
CA GLU A 306 -2.88 35.90 20.85
C GLU A 306 -1.47 36.10 21.41
N ASN A 307 -0.82 37.20 21.05
CA ASN A 307 0.44 37.60 21.66
C ASN A 307 0.28 39.00 22.24
N THR A 308 0.36 39.11 23.56
CA THR A 308 0.25 40.38 24.27
C THR A 308 1.34 40.51 25.32
N GLU A 309 1.84 41.74 25.55
CA GLU A 309 2.87 42.00 26.56
C GLU A 309 2.47 41.54 27.98
N ASP A 310 1.16 41.53 28.30
CA ASP A 310 0.62 41.23 29.63
C ASP A 310 0.19 39.76 29.82
N GLU A 311 -0.31 39.08 28.78
CA GLU A 311 -0.84 37.70 28.87
C GLU A 311 0.06 36.63 28.24
N GLY A 312 1.19 37.02 27.64
CA GLY A 312 2.15 36.14 26.98
C GLY A 312 1.71 35.71 25.58
N THR A 313 2.39 34.69 25.04
CA THR A 313 2.08 34.09 23.74
C THR A 313 1.19 32.88 23.94
N LYS A 314 -0.04 32.95 23.43
CA LYS A 314 -1.02 31.86 23.47
C LYS A 314 -1.45 31.44 22.06
N PHE A 315 -1.55 30.13 21.87
CA PHE A 315 -2.05 29.53 20.64
C PHE A 315 -3.09 28.47 21.01
N ILE A 316 -4.31 28.62 20.50
CA ILE A 316 -5.41 27.70 20.75
C ILE A 316 -5.72 26.95 19.46
N LEU A 317 -5.69 25.62 19.52
CA LEU A 317 -6.01 24.72 18.42
C LEU A 317 -7.32 23.97 18.70
N MET A 318 -8.22 23.99 17.73
CA MET A 318 -9.50 23.29 17.76
C MET A 318 -9.59 22.36 16.54
N PRO A 319 -9.04 21.14 16.63
CA PRO A 319 -9.00 20.20 15.52
C PRO A 319 -10.37 19.57 15.27
N HIS A 320 -10.67 19.24 14.01
CA HIS A 320 -11.94 18.60 13.66
C HIS A 320 -11.85 17.59 12.51
N ARG A 321 -11.32 16.39 12.81
CA ARG A 321 -11.36 15.26 11.87
C ARG A 321 -12.24 14.12 12.37
N SER A 322 -13.41 13.94 11.75
CA SER A 322 -14.30 12.81 12.05
C SER A 322 -13.67 11.46 11.69
N ARG A 323 -14.03 10.41 12.44
CA ARG A 323 -13.70 9.01 12.12
C ARG A 323 -14.20 8.59 10.74
N ASP A 324 -15.23 9.25 10.20
CA ASP A 324 -15.80 8.95 8.87
C ASP A 324 -14.79 9.08 7.73
N PHE A 325 -13.71 9.82 7.93
CA PHE A 325 -12.65 10.02 6.95
C PHE A 325 -11.53 8.98 7.03
N TRP A 326 -11.56 8.08 8.02
CA TRP A 326 -10.55 7.04 8.19
C TRP A 326 -10.42 6.15 6.93
N PRO A 327 -9.20 5.77 6.49
CA PRO A 327 -7.89 6.05 7.09
C PRO A 327 -7.24 7.35 6.61
N SER A 328 -7.97 8.23 5.93
CA SER A 328 -7.46 9.55 5.53
C SER A 328 -7.31 10.46 6.75
N GLY A 329 -6.06 10.66 7.14
CA GLY A 329 -5.64 11.56 8.19
C GLY A 329 -5.67 13.03 7.80
N GLU A 330 -5.46 13.85 8.82
CA GLU A 330 -5.25 15.28 8.78
C GLU A 330 -4.02 15.60 9.64
N ASP A 331 -3.10 16.35 9.05
CA ASP A 331 -1.94 16.94 9.70
C ASP A 331 -2.03 18.45 9.63
N ILE A 332 -1.77 19.10 10.76
CA ILE A 332 -1.83 20.54 10.92
C ILE A 332 -0.41 21.03 11.11
N PHE A 333 -0.04 22.08 10.37
CA PHE A 333 1.26 22.72 10.48
C PHE A 333 1.09 24.19 10.80
N VAL A 334 1.79 24.63 11.85
CA VAL A 334 1.77 26.01 12.34
C VAL A 334 3.19 26.50 12.44
N ASP A 335 3.54 27.46 11.59
CA ASP A 335 4.86 28.04 11.55
C ASP A 335 4.87 29.34 12.36
N PHE A 336 5.83 29.48 13.26
CA PHE A 336 6.04 30.68 14.06
C PHE A 336 7.40 31.32 13.74
N THR A 337 7.45 32.64 13.80
CA THR A 337 8.68 33.40 13.55
C THR A 337 8.67 34.74 14.28
N THR A 338 9.85 35.26 14.60
CA THR A 338 10.06 36.66 15.03
C THR A 338 10.45 37.58 13.86
N ALA A 339 10.64 37.03 12.65
CA ALA A 339 10.97 37.81 11.47
C ALA A 339 9.83 38.78 11.12
N PRO A 340 10.13 40.01 10.67
CA PRO A 340 9.08 40.96 10.27
C PRO A 340 8.25 40.40 9.12
N VAL A 341 6.98 40.82 9.04
CA VAL A 341 6.09 40.44 7.93
C VAL A 341 6.75 40.86 6.60
N PRO A 342 6.92 39.92 5.65
CA PRO A 342 7.55 40.23 4.38
C PRO A 342 6.73 41.24 3.56
N ILE A 343 7.40 41.92 2.64
CA ILE A 343 6.72 42.77 1.65
C ILE A 343 6.11 41.83 0.60
N ASN A 344 4.81 41.95 0.36
CA ASN A 344 4.12 41.18 -0.67
C ASN A 344 4.66 41.57 -2.07
N ASN A 345 5.38 40.65 -2.71
CA ASN A 345 5.86 40.76 -4.08
C ASN A 345 4.97 39.94 -5.01
N PRO A 346 4.98 40.20 -6.34
CA PRO A 346 4.29 39.30 -7.25
C PRO A 346 4.85 37.88 -7.14
N PRO A 347 4.01 36.84 -7.26
CA PRO A 347 4.48 35.46 -7.29
C PRO A 347 5.49 35.28 -8.43
N SER A 348 6.36 34.29 -8.34
CA SER A 348 7.38 34.03 -9.35
C SER A 348 7.46 32.55 -9.70
N TRP A 349 7.83 32.24 -10.95
CA TRP A 349 8.06 30.87 -11.36
C TRP A 349 9.33 30.31 -10.69
N SER A 350 9.22 29.13 -10.10
CA SER A 350 10.33 28.44 -9.46
C SER A 350 11.26 27.75 -10.47
N GLU A 351 12.36 27.19 -9.98
CA GLU A 351 13.27 26.34 -10.79
C GLU A 351 12.66 24.96 -11.10
N ASN A 352 11.66 24.52 -10.33
CA ASN A 352 10.94 23.28 -10.59
C ASN A 352 9.84 23.43 -11.65
N ALA A 353 9.49 24.67 -12.01
CA ALA A 353 8.50 24.95 -13.04
C ALA A 353 9.05 24.63 -14.44
N PRO A 354 8.33 23.83 -15.26
CA PRO A 354 8.72 23.57 -16.64
C PRO A 354 8.92 24.86 -17.43
N ASP A 355 9.99 24.92 -18.21
CA ASP A 355 10.37 26.10 -18.99
C ASP A 355 9.24 26.55 -19.93
N ASP A 356 9.21 27.84 -20.22
CA ASP A 356 8.24 28.40 -21.17
C ASP A 356 8.44 27.77 -22.56
N GLY A 357 7.36 27.24 -23.15
CA GLY A 357 7.37 26.52 -24.43
C GLY A 357 7.50 25.00 -24.32
N THR A 358 7.75 24.45 -23.12
CA THR A 358 7.90 22.99 -22.89
C THR A 358 6.69 22.20 -23.38
N TRP A 359 6.95 21.01 -23.90
CA TRP A 359 5.93 20.04 -24.34
C TRP A 359 5.64 19.01 -23.26
N PHE A 360 4.36 18.80 -22.93
CA PHE A 360 3.92 17.72 -22.04
C PHE A 360 3.28 16.61 -22.87
N ALA A 361 3.98 15.50 -22.95
CA ALA A 361 3.51 14.31 -23.65
C ALA A 361 2.44 13.59 -22.83
N SER A 362 1.32 13.27 -23.48
CA SER A 362 0.40 12.25 -22.99
C SER A 362 0.57 10.98 -23.78
N LEU A 363 0.67 9.85 -23.10
CA LEU A 363 0.81 8.53 -23.70
C LEU A 363 -0.54 7.85 -23.99
N GLU A 364 -1.66 8.57 -23.86
CA GLU A 364 -2.98 8.09 -24.27
C GLU A 364 -3.93 9.21 -24.72
N SER A 365 -4.95 8.85 -25.50
CA SER A 365 -6.04 9.78 -25.82
C SER A 365 -7.16 9.66 -24.79
N GLY A 366 -7.78 10.78 -24.43
CA GLY A 366 -8.88 10.85 -23.50
C GLY A 366 -8.76 12.02 -22.55
N GLN A 367 -9.55 11.98 -21.47
CA GLN A 367 -9.40 12.90 -20.35
C GLN A 367 -8.23 12.43 -19.49
N ILE A 368 -7.22 13.28 -19.35
CA ILE A 368 -6.00 12.99 -18.60
C ILE A 368 -5.75 14.08 -17.56
N VAL A 369 -5.07 13.74 -16.47
CA VAL A 369 -4.43 14.72 -15.57
C VAL A 369 -3.03 14.95 -16.10
N TRP A 370 -2.76 16.12 -16.67
CA TRP A 370 -1.46 16.43 -17.28
C TRP A 370 -0.51 17.13 -16.29
N ALA A 371 -1.05 17.73 -15.23
CA ALA A 371 -0.27 18.27 -14.13
C ALA A 371 -1.03 18.05 -12.81
N ASN A 372 -0.46 17.25 -11.93
CA ASN A 372 -1.01 17.02 -10.59
C ASN A 372 -0.65 18.17 -9.64
N TRP A 373 -1.39 18.33 -8.54
CA TRP A 373 -1.16 19.40 -7.58
C TRP A 373 0.25 19.41 -6.98
N ASN A 374 0.85 18.25 -6.71
CA ASN A 374 2.21 18.19 -6.18
C ASN A 374 3.22 18.84 -7.14
N SER A 375 3.08 18.60 -8.45
CA SER A 375 3.87 19.27 -9.48
C SER A 375 3.50 20.76 -9.57
N VAL A 376 2.21 21.08 -9.73
CA VAL A 376 1.72 22.46 -9.93
C VAL A 376 2.13 23.38 -8.79
N SER A 377 1.98 22.93 -7.54
CA SER A 377 2.31 23.71 -6.35
C SER A 377 3.83 23.96 -6.22
N SER A 378 4.66 23.11 -6.82
CA SER A 378 6.10 23.32 -6.87
C SER A 378 6.54 24.39 -7.88
N TRP A 379 5.66 24.82 -8.80
CA TRP A 379 6.02 25.73 -9.90
C TRP A 379 6.13 27.19 -9.49
N PHE A 380 5.68 27.55 -8.29
CA PHE A 380 5.57 28.94 -7.86
C PHE A 380 6.33 29.15 -6.56
N ASN A 381 6.95 30.32 -6.44
CA ASN A 381 7.50 30.87 -5.20
C ASN A 381 6.74 32.15 -4.88
N ASP A 382 6.27 32.26 -3.65
CA ASP A 382 5.60 33.43 -3.12
C ASP A 382 5.87 33.58 -1.62
N GLU A 383 5.65 34.77 -1.06
CA GLU A 383 5.75 34.96 0.39
C GLU A 383 4.53 34.43 1.15
N LYS A 384 3.39 34.27 0.47
CA LYS A 384 2.18 33.63 0.99
C LYS A 384 2.10 32.16 0.59
N PRO A 385 1.21 31.37 1.23
CA PRO A 385 0.99 29.98 0.83
C PRO A 385 0.62 29.87 -0.65
N ILE A 386 1.27 28.96 -1.37
CA ILE A 386 0.97 28.65 -2.79
C ILE A 386 -0.48 28.17 -2.96
N SER A 387 -1.05 27.50 -1.96
CA SER A 387 -2.45 27.12 -1.93
C SER A 387 -3.41 28.32 -1.89
N GLN A 388 -2.96 29.54 -1.60
CA GLN A 388 -3.77 30.74 -1.69
C GLN A 388 -3.69 31.44 -3.06
N LEU A 389 -2.76 31.04 -3.91
CA LEU A 389 -2.66 31.58 -5.27
C LEU A 389 -3.83 31.11 -6.13
N GLU A 390 -4.34 32.03 -6.95
CA GLU A 390 -5.26 31.71 -8.04
C GLU A 390 -4.43 31.29 -9.26
N ILE A 391 -4.38 29.99 -9.53
CA ILE A 391 -3.62 29.44 -10.65
C ILE A 391 -4.55 29.28 -11.84
N ASN A 392 -4.35 30.12 -12.84
CA ASN A 392 -5.21 30.21 -14.02
C ASN A 392 -4.50 29.60 -15.22
N CYS A 393 -4.92 28.38 -15.59
CA CYS A 393 -4.53 27.75 -16.84
C CYS A 393 -5.69 27.77 -17.83
N SER A 394 -5.45 28.32 -19.02
CA SER A 394 -6.46 28.43 -20.08
C SER A 394 -5.88 28.02 -21.43
N SER A 395 -6.77 27.59 -22.34
CA SER A 395 -6.42 27.35 -23.74
C SER A 395 -7.43 28.03 -24.66
N ASP A 396 -7.00 28.35 -25.88
CA ASP A 396 -7.84 29.01 -26.90
C ASP A 396 -9.08 28.16 -27.25
N SER A 397 -9.02 26.85 -27.04
CA SER A 397 -10.16 25.94 -27.09
C SER A 397 -10.75 25.81 -25.68
N SER A 398 -11.78 26.59 -25.36
CA SER A 398 -12.46 26.66 -24.05
C SER A 398 -13.10 25.34 -23.54
N THR A 399 -12.82 24.20 -24.16
CA THR A 399 -13.35 22.87 -23.82
C THR A 399 -12.29 21.88 -23.34
N ASN A 400 -11.01 22.24 -23.30
CA ASN A 400 -9.95 21.23 -23.19
C ASN A 400 -9.13 21.24 -21.89
N ILE A 401 -9.21 22.27 -21.03
CA ILE A 401 -8.45 22.32 -19.76
C ILE A 401 -9.39 22.69 -18.62
N ASN A 402 -9.36 21.92 -17.53
CA ASN A 402 -10.14 22.17 -16.32
C ASN A 402 -9.27 21.93 -15.09
N GLN A 403 -9.41 22.81 -14.10
CA GLN A 403 -8.90 22.56 -12.76
C GLN A 403 -9.86 21.63 -12.00
N LEU A 404 -9.31 20.59 -11.38
CA LEU A 404 -10.03 19.64 -10.54
C LEU A 404 -10.15 20.18 -9.10
N SER A 405 -10.94 19.50 -8.25
CA SER A 405 -11.16 19.90 -6.86
C SER A 405 -9.89 19.85 -5.99
N ASP A 406 -8.94 18.98 -6.34
CA ASP A 406 -7.61 18.87 -5.72
C ASP A 406 -6.60 19.88 -6.30
N ARG A 407 -7.06 20.85 -7.10
CA ARG A 407 -6.25 21.83 -7.85
C ARG A 407 -5.34 21.27 -8.95
N SER A 408 -5.39 19.97 -9.22
CA SER A 408 -4.73 19.37 -10.39
C SER A 408 -5.37 19.88 -11.69
N PHE A 409 -4.60 19.93 -12.78
CA PHE A 409 -5.13 20.27 -14.10
C PHE A 409 -5.35 19.04 -14.96
N SER A 410 -6.57 18.94 -15.47
CA SER A 410 -6.98 17.90 -16.41
C SER A 410 -7.28 18.50 -17.78
N GLY A 411 -7.15 17.67 -18.81
CA GLY A 411 -7.56 18.05 -20.15
C GLY A 411 -7.95 16.88 -21.02
N THR A 412 -8.74 17.13 -22.07
CA THR A 412 -9.08 16.11 -23.06
C THR A 412 -8.13 16.23 -24.25
N ILE A 413 -7.29 15.23 -24.44
CA ILE A 413 -6.26 15.22 -25.48
C ILE A 413 -6.51 14.04 -26.42
N THR A 414 -6.36 14.24 -27.72
CA THR A 414 -6.50 13.18 -28.72
C THR A 414 -5.26 13.12 -29.59
N PHE A 415 -4.86 11.91 -29.99
CA PHE A 415 -3.78 11.73 -30.96
C PHE A 415 -4.00 12.54 -32.23
N GLY A 416 -2.94 13.22 -32.68
CA GLY A 416 -2.97 14.14 -33.82
C GLY A 416 -3.55 15.54 -33.51
N GLN A 417 -3.91 15.82 -32.26
CA GLN A 417 -4.25 17.17 -31.79
C GLN A 417 -3.25 17.63 -30.72
N ASP A 418 -2.78 18.85 -30.88
CA ASP A 418 -1.98 19.61 -29.93
C ASP A 418 -2.77 20.83 -29.44
N THR A 419 -2.58 21.19 -28.18
CA THR A 419 -3.25 22.33 -27.55
C THR A 419 -2.22 23.14 -26.79
N GLN A 420 -2.25 24.45 -27.01
CA GLN A 420 -1.45 25.40 -26.26
C GLN A 420 -2.18 25.80 -24.99
N VAL A 421 -1.48 25.76 -23.85
CA VAL A 421 -2.01 26.13 -22.54
C VAL A 421 -1.19 27.27 -21.98
N MET A 422 -1.86 28.36 -21.63
CA MET A 422 -1.28 29.52 -20.98
C MET A 422 -1.64 29.47 -19.50
N CYS A 423 -0.63 29.48 -18.64
CA CYS A 423 -0.80 29.46 -17.20
C CYS A 423 -0.14 30.68 -16.55
N GLU A 424 -0.77 31.21 -15.50
CA GLU A 424 -0.19 32.18 -14.58
C GLU A 424 -0.73 31.94 -13.17
N ALA A 425 0.01 32.38 -12.15
CA ALA A 425 -0.49 32.48 -10.78
C ALA A 425 -0.75 33.95 -10.43
N ILE A 426 -1.84 34.20 -9.71
CA ILE A 426 -2.25 35.52 -9.25
C ILE A 426 -2.38 35.49 -7.73
N ASP A 427 -1.75 36.45 -7.06
CA ASP A 427 -1.85 36.62 -5.60
C ASP A 427 -3.13 37.36 -5.17
N ASP A 428 -3.32 37.54 -3.86
CA ASP A 428 -4.49 38.20 -3.28
C ASP A 428 -4.54 39.73 -3.54
N LEU A 429 -3.44 40.33 -3.99
CA LEU A 429 -3.36 41.72 -4.42
C LEU A 429 -3.56 41.87 -5.95
N GLY A 430 -3.76 40.76 -6.67
CA GLY A 430 -3.95 40.72 -8.11
C GLY A 430 -2.66 40.89 -8.91
N GLN A 431 -1.50 40.63 -8.31
CA GLN A 431 -0.22 40.64 -9.01
C GLN A 431 0.03 39.26 -9.64
N SER A 432 0.61 39.24 -10.84
CA SER A 432 0.76 38.03 -11.64
C SER A 432 2.22 37.57 -11.69
N SER A 433 2.41 36.25 -11.74
CA SER A 433 3.71 35.60 -12.00
C SER A 433 4.26 35.82 -13.41
N GLY A 434 3.45 36.40 -14.29
CA GLY A 434 3.66 36.36 -15.73
C GLY A 434 3.19 35.03 -16.32
N ILE A 435 2.80 35.09 -17.58
CA ILE A 435 2.24 33.95 -18.32
C ILE A 435 3.38 33.07 -18.84
N ARG A 436 3.31 31.77 -18.57
CA ARG A 436 4.03 30.72 -19.30
C ARG A 436 3.07 29.96 -20.19
N THR A 437 3.59 29.46 -21.31
CA THR A 437 2.84 28.79 -22.35
C THR A 437 3.44 27.41 -22.60
N TRP A 438 2.63 26.37 -22.53
CA TRP A 438 3.05 24.98 -22.78
C TRP A 438 2.26 24.34 -23.90
N ASN A 439 2.80 23.27 -24.46
CA ASN A 439 2.17 22.49 -25.53
C ASN A 439 1.78 21.12 -24.99
N LEU A 440 0.50 20.76 -25.08
CA LEU A 440 -0.01 19.47 -24.65
C LEU A 440 -0.49 18.66 -25.85
N GLY A 441 -0.26 17.35 -25.85
CA GLY A 441 -0.69 16.48 -26.94
C GLY A 441 -0.29 15.02 -26.72
N VAL A 442 -0.68 14.15 -27.66
CA VAL A 442 -0.18 12.78 -27.71
C VAL A 442 0.86 12.68 -28.83
N PRO A 443 2.15 12.45 -28.53
CA PRO A 443 3.20 12.41 -29.54
C PRO A 443 3.18 11.12 -30.37
N ILE A 444 2.77 10.00 -29.75
CA ILE A 444 2.86 8.68 -30.37
C ILE A 444 1.60 7.86 -30.18
N SER A 445 1.32 6.98 -31.15
CA SER A 445 0.32 5.92 -31.03
C SER A 445 0.97 4.57 -31.37
N LEU A 446 0.74 3.57 -30.52
CA LEU A 446 1.40 2.26 -30.61
C LEU A 446 0.41 1.19 -31.04
N THR A 447 0.84 0.33 -31.95
CA THR A 447 0.09 -0.86 -32.35
C THR A 447 1.03 -2.03 -32.58
N THR A 448 0.57 -3.26 -32.37
CA THR A 448 1.31 -4.46 -32.78
C THR A 448 0.60 -5.17 -33.92
N SER A 449 1.39 -5.82 -34.77
CA SER A 449 0.89 -6.66 -35.86
C SER A 449 0.56 -8.10 -35.43
N SER A 450 0.99 -8.50 -34.23
CA SER A 450 0.82 -9.85 -33.68
C SER A 450 0.56 -9.79 -32.18
N GLU A 451 -0.47 -10.48 -31.72
CA GLU A 451 -0.72 -10.68 -30.28
C GLU A 451 0.09 -11.85 -29.70
N ILE A 452 0.79 -12.62 -30.54
CA ILE A 452 1.76 -13.64 -30.10
C ILE A 452 3.15 -13.02 -30.08
N LEU A 453 3.87 -13.17 -28.97
CA LEU A 453 5.23 -12.66 -28.81
C LEU A 453 6.18 -13.28 -29.83
N LEU A 454 7.04 -12.46 -30.42
CA LEU A 454 8.07 -12.85 -31.38
C LEU A 454 9.42 -12.35 -30.85
N ASP A 455 10.53 -12.89 -31.34
CA ASP A 455 11.87 -12.39 -31.01
C ASP A 455 12.68 -12.06 -32.27
N PRO A 456 12.93 -10.78 -32.58
CA PRO A 456 12.36 -9.59 -31.93
C PRO A 456 10.88 -9.37 -32.30
N HIS A 457 10.10 -8.75 -31.42
CA HIS A 457 8.69 -8.42 -31.63
C HIS A 457 8.52 -7.04 -32.30
N PRO A 458 7.76 -6.93 -33.40
CA PRO A 458 7.53 -5.68 -34.08
C PRO A 458 6.39 -4.87 -33.47
N VAL A 459 6.68 -3.64 -33.02
CA VAL A 459 5.68 -2.65 -32.61
C VAL A 459 5.73 -1.47 -33.59
N SER A 460 4.59 -1.14 -34.18
CA SER A 460 4.43 0.02 -35.06
C SER A 460 4.12 1.26 -34.24
N LEU A 461 4.97 2.27 -34.39
CA LEU A 461 4.86 3.57 -33.76
C LEU A 461 4.43 4.59 -34.82
N GLN A 462 3.27 5.20 -34.61
CA GLN A 462 2.85 6.36 -35.38
C GLN A 462 3.28 7.63 -34.64
N PHE A 463 3.96 8.53 -35.34
CA PHE A 463 4.46 9.78 -34.80
C PHE A 463 3.56 10.95 -35.21
N ASN A 464 3.25 11.82 -34.26
CA ASN A 464 2.54 13.06 -34.53
C ASN A 464 3.51 14.12 -35.06
N GLU A 465 3.47 14.40 -36.37
CA GLU A 465 4.39 15.32 -37.05
C GLU A 465 4.46 16.75 -36.48
N ASN A 466 3.50 17.16 -35.63
CA ASN A 466 3.53 18.45 -34.93
C ASN A 466 4.56 18.50 -33.78
N TRP A 467 5.03 17.35 -33.31
CA TRP A 467 5.96 17.25 -32.19
C TRP A 467 7.42 17.46 -32.61
N PRO A 468 8.27 18.00 -31.72
CA PRO A 468 9.70 18.02 -31.94
C PRO A 468 10.28 16.59 -31.95
N GLU A 469 11.52 16.48 -32.44
CA GLU A 469 12.28 15.23 -32.31
C GLU A 469 12.43 14.87 -30.82
N MET A 470 12.23 13.60 -30.50
CA MET A 470 12.25 13.11 -29.12
C MET A 470 12.90 11.75 -29.00
N THR A 471 13.40 11.43 -27.81
CA THR A 471 13.97 10.13 -27.48
C THR A 471 12.91 9.28 -26.78
N ILE A 472 12.69 8.08 -27.28
CA ILE A 472 11.90 7.06 -26.59
C ILE A 472 12.83 6.02 -25.99
N GLN A 473 12.55 5.61 -24.76
CA GLN A 473 13.09 4.41 -24.16
C GLN A 473 11.99 3.38 -24.05
N TYR A 474 12.30 2.11 -24.30
CA TYR A 474 11.29 1.06 -24.30
C TYR A 474 11.86 -0.29 -23.87
N ALA A 475 11.01 -1.10 -23.25
CA ALA A 475 11.29 -2.49 -22.90
C ALA A 475 9.99 -3.27 -22.71
N PHE A 476 10.02 -4.58 -22.96
CA PHE A 476 8.96 -5.45 -22.48
C PHE A 476 9.05 -5.68 -20.98
N THR A 477 7.89 -5.82 -20.34
CA THR A 477 7.76 -6.09 -18.90
C THR A 477 6.68 -7.14 -18.64
N GLN A 478 6.84 -7.88 -17.54
CA GLN A 478 5.84 -8.79 -16.99
C GLN A 478 5.72 -8.51 -15.49
N SER A 479 4.50 -8.56 -14.96
CA SER A 479 4.21 -8.26 -13.55
C SER A 479 4.71 -6.88 -13.09
N GLN A 480 4.69 -5.90 -14.01
CA GLN A 480 5.15 -4.52 -13.79
C GLN A 480 6.63 -4.37 -13.37
N ASN A 481 7.46 -5.39 -13.57
CA ASN A 481 8.88 -5.31 -13.28
C ASN A 481 9.67 -4.96 -14.55
N ILE A 482 10.32 -3.80 -14.56
CA ILE A 482 11.14 -3.33 -15.68
C ILE A 482 12.58 -3.77 -15.46
N ASN A 483 13.07 -4.65 -16.33
CA ASN A 483 14.46 -5.04 -16.29
C ASN A 483 15.32 -4.01 -17.03
N SER A 484 16.06 -3.20 -16.29
CA SER A 484 16.91 -2.13 -16.84
C SER A 484 17.94 -2.60 -17.86
N ALA A 485 18.35 -3.87 -17.81
CA ALA A 485 19.27 -4.46 -18.79
C ALA A 485 18.66 -4.62 -20.21
N ASN A 486 17.33 -4.59 -20.32
CA ASN A 486 16.60 -4.75 -21.58
C ASN A 486 16.09 -3.43 -22.16
N ILE A 487 16.38 -2.29 -21.52
CA ILE A 487 15.95 -0.98 -21.99
C ILE A 487 16.76 -0.59 -23.23
N GLU A 488 16.05 -0.36 -24.33
CA GLU A 488 16.59 0.21 -25.55
C GLU A 488 16.13 1.66 -25.70
N SER A 489 16.86 2.45 -26.50
CA SER A 489 16.53 3.85 -26.77
C SER A 489 16.60 4.15 -28.27
N LEU A 490 15.72 5.04 -28.71
CA LEU A 490 15.59 5.45 -30.11
C LEU A 490 15.17 6.91 -30.19
N ILE A 491 15.76 7.66 -31.11
CA ILE A 491 15.34 9.02 -31.43
C ILE A 491 14.36 8.96 -32.58
N ILE A 492 13.18 9.56 -32.42
CA ILE A 492 12.08 9.53 -33.40
C ILE A 492 11.67 10.93 -33.83
N SER A 493 11.37 11.06 -35.12
CA SER A 493 10.81 12.26 -35.75
C SER A 493 9.84 11.94 -36.90
N SER A 494 9.49 10.67 -37.06
CA SER A 494 8.52 10.14 -38.04
C SER A 494 8.02 8.76 -37.61
N ASP A 495 7.01 8.24 -38.29
CA ASP A 495 6.54 6.86 -38.10
C ASP A 495 7.70 5.85 -38.18
N GLU A 496 7.71 4.88 -37.28
CA GLU A 496 8.77 3.88 -37.18
C GLU A 496 8.24 2.51 -36.74
N THR A 497 9.03 1.45 -36.94
CA THR A 497 8.74 0.12 -36.40
C THR A 497 9.88 -0.30 -35.51
N ILE A 498 9.63 -0.39 -34.21
CA ILE A 498 10.60 -0.84 -33.23
C ILE A 498 10.57 -2.36 -33.13
N LEU A 499 11.75 -2.97 -33.03
CA LEU A 499 11.96 -4.40 -32.93
C LEU A 499 12.48 -4.73 -31.54
N ILE A 500 11.59 -5.14 -30.64
CA ILE A 500 11.88 -5.29 -29.22
C ILE A 500 12.27 -6.73 -28.92
N SER A 501 13.41 -6.96 -28.26
CA SER A 501 13.80 -8.31 -27.86
C SER A 501 12.89 -8.87 -26.77
N SER A 502 12.53 -10.16 -26.89
CA SER A 502 11.75 -10.88 -25.86
C SER A 502 12.63 -11.62 -24.84
N ASN A 503 13.92 -11.31 -24.77
CA ASN A 503 14.87 -12.01 -23.91
C ASN A 503 14.47 -11.96 -22.42
N GLY A 504 14.41 -13.13 -21.79
CA GLY A 504 14.07 -13.28 -20.37
C GLY A 504 12.58 -13.20 -20.04
N MET A 505 11.70 -13.04 -21.03
CA MET A 505 10.25 -13.18 -20.83
C MET A 505 9.89 -14.65 -20.56
N ILE A 506 8.87 -14.89 -19.75
CA ILE A 506 8.29 -16.23 -19.47
C ILE A 506 6.87 -16.32 -20.06
N PRO A 507 6.31 -17.52 -20.26
CA PRO A 507 4.98 -17.69 -20.86
C PRO A 507 3.91 -16.91 -20.08
N GLY A 508 3.03 -16.20 -20.80
CA GLY A 508 2.02 -15.32 -20.20
C GLY A 508 1.89 -13.96 -20.88
N LEU A 509 1.13 -13.05 -20.27
CA LEU A 509 0.93 -11.68 -20.77
C LEU A 509 2.25 -10.89 -20.72
N VAL A 510 2.47 -10.06 -21.72
CA VAL A 510 3.62 -9.17 -21.84
C VAL A 510 3.12 -7.76 -22.14
N ASP A 511 3.53 -6.81 -21.32
CA ASP A 511 3.25 -5.39 -21.49
C ASP A 511 4.49 -4.66 -22.02
N LEU A 512 4.28 -3.49 -22.59
CA LEU A 512 5.32 -2.62 -23.14
C LEU A 512 5.47 -1.37 -22.28
N TRP A 513 6.61 -1.22 -21.62
CA TRP A 513 6.96 0.04 -20.96
C TRP A 513 7.59 0.99 -21.99
N ILE A 514 7.15 2.25 -21.98
CA ILE A 514 7.76 3.34 -22.75
C ILE A 514 7.95 4.56 -21.84
N GLU A 515 9.11 5.19 -21.96
CA GLU A 515 9.41 6.53 -21.45
C GLU A 515 9.78 7.44 -22.61
N ILE A 516 9.28 8.68 -22.60
CA ILE A 516 9.63 9.71 -23.57
C ILE A 516 10.41 10.81 -22.86
N ASN A 517 11.55 11.18 -23.44
CA ASN A 517 12.42 12.26 -22.99
C ASN A 517 12.92 13.09 -24.19
N GLY A 518 13.33 14.33 -23.95
CA GLY A 518 13.89 15.18 -25.01
C GLY A 518 14.26 16.57 -24.51
N ASP A 519 14.86 17.36 -25.39
CA ASP A 519 15.05 18.80 -25.17
C ASP A 519 13.66 19.49 -25.20
N ASP A 520 13.40 20.41 -24.27
CA ASP A 520 12.12 21.12 -24.12
C ASP A 520 10.88 20.20 -23.96
N LEU A 521 11.08 18.99 -23.44
CA LEU A 521 10.03 17.99 -23.22
C LEU A 521 9.97 17.58 -21.75
N TYR A 522 8.76 17.62 -21.16
CA TYR A 522 8.52 17.08 -19.84
C TYR A 522 8.48 15.55 -19.92
N SER A 523 9.36 14.89 -19.16
CA SER A 523 9.49 13.43 -19.14
C SER A 523 8.17 12.76 -18.74
N THR A 524 7.81 11.69 -19.45
CA THR A 524 6.64 10.88 -19.12
C THR A 524 6.89 9.42 -19.43
N GLU A 525 6.34 8.52 -18.61
CA GLU A 525 6.39 7.08 -18.85
C GLU A 525 5.03 6.42 -18.70
N LYS A 526 4.87 5.25 -19.32
CA LYS A 526 3.67 4.43 -19.21
C LYS A 526 3.93 2.97 -19.59
N ILE A 527 3.20 2.06 -18.94
CA ILE A 527 3.08 0.66 -19.35
C ILE A 527 1.82 0.49 -20.23
N PHE A 528 2.01 -0.03 -21.43
CA PHE A 528 0.99 -0.32 -22.44
C PHE A 528 0.68 -1.81 -22.49
N SER A 529 -0.60 -2.14 -22.34
CA SER A 529 -1.10 -3.49 -22.62
C SER A 529 -1.56 -3.60 -24.07
N LEU A 530 -0.69 -4.11 -24.93
CA LEU A 530 -0.97 -4.33 -26.36
C LEU A 530 -1.62 -5.70 -26.65
N GLY A 531 -1.98 -6.47 -25.61
CA GLY A 531 -2.54 -7.81 -25.73
C GLY A 531 -1.53 -8.88 -26.14
N ILE A 532 -0.23 -8.60 -26.00
CA ILE A 532 0.83 -9.53 -26.40
C ILE A 532 0.94 -10.65 -25.36
N THR A 533 1.00 -11.89 -25.83
CA THR A 533 1.15 -13.08 -25.01
C THR A 533 2.35 -13.91 -25.49
N LYS A 534 3.24 -14.27 -24.58
CA LYS A 534 4.27 -15.30 -24.83
C LYS A 534 3.66 -16.68 -24.72
N GLU A 535 3.68 -17.44 -25.81
CA GLU A 535 3.34 -18.87 -25.77
C GLU A 535 4.51 -19.67 -25.19
N SER A 536 4.19 -20.72 -24.44
CA SER A 536 5.16 -21.71 -23.97
C SER A 536 5.67 -22.57 -25.12
N SER A 537 6.97 -22.89 -25.06
CA SER A 537 7.72 -23.73 -25.98
C SER A 537 7.96 -25.11 -25.33
N PRO A 538 7.75 -26.23 -26.05
CA PRO A 538 7.93 -27.55 -25.47
C PRO A 538 9.39 -27.80 -25.05
N PRO A 539 9.61 -28.61 -24.00
CA PRO A 539 10.94 -28.93 -23.51
C PRO A 539 11.76 -29.70 -24.54
N MET A 540 13.07 -29.50 -24.57
CA MET A 540 14.00 -30.30 -25.38
C MET A 540 14.47 -31.50 -24.57
N ILE A 541 14.32 -32.70 -25.14
CA ILE A 541 14.69 -33.96 -24.49
C ILE A 541 15.67 -34.71 -25.39
N SER A 542 16.73 -35.24 -24.80
CA SER A 542 17.74 -36.04 -25.49
C SER A 542 18.10 -37.28 -24.68
N VAL A 543 18.46 -38.35 -25.38
CA VAL A 543 18.97 -39.58 -24.77
C VAL A 543 20.49 -39.57 -24.90
N THR A 544 21.18 -39.72 -23.77
CA THR A 544 22.66 -39.76 -23.74
C THR A 544 23.18 -41.19 -23.80
N GLU A 545 22.50 -42.11 -23.11
CA GLU A 545 22.93 -43.50 -23.00
C GLU A 545 21.73 -44.41 -22.76
N TYR A 546 21.78 -45.62 -23.32
CA TYR A 546 20.88 -46.71 -22.97
C TYR A 546 21.62 -48.04 -23.09
N GLY A 547 21.22 -49.03 -22.29
CA GLY A 547 21.94 -50.29 -22.23
C GLY A 547 21.21 -51.41 -21.49
N TRP A 548 21.78 -52.61 -21.61
CA TRP A 548 21.29 -53.85 -21.02
C TRP A 548 22.23 -54.34 -19.92
N GLU A 549 21.66 -54.80 -18.81
CA GLU A 549 22.32 -55.63 -17.81
C GLU A 549 21.49 -56.88 -17.59
N MET A 550 21.95 -58.02 -18.14
CA MET A 550 21.18 -59.28 -18.20
C MET A 550 19.81 -59.07 -18.87
N ASP A 551 18.71 -59.16 -18.12
CA ASP A 551 17.32 -58.99 -18.56
C ASP A 551 16.75 -57.58 -18.28
N ILE A 552 17.56 -56.71 -17.66
CA ILE A 552 17.18 -55.34 -17.28
C ILE A 552 17.72 -54.34 -18.31
N TRP A 553 16.88 -53.40 -18.72
CA TRP A 553 17.23 -52.30 -19.58
C TRP A 553 17.01 -50.96 -18.87
N GLN A 554 17.87 -49.99 -19.17
CA GLN A 554 17.76 -48.62 -18.68
C GLN A 554 18.22 -47.61 -19.74
N ALA A 555 17.60 -46.44 -19.75
CA ALA A 555 18.07 -45.26 -20.48
C ALA A 555 18.21 -44.05 -19.57
N GLN A 556 19.11 -43.16 -19.94
CA GLN A 556 19.31 -41.86 -19.31
C GLN A 556 19.61 -40.79 -20.34
N GLY A 557 19.35 -39.54 -19.97
CA GLY A 557 19.46 -38.42 -20.90
C GLY A 557 19.51 -37.06 -20.21
N GLN A 558 19.46 -36.02 -21.04
CA GLN A 558 19.38 -34.63 -20.60
C GLN A 558 18.12 -33.98 -21.14
N PHE A 559 17.62 -32.99 -20.42
CA PHE A 559 16.54 -32.14 -20.88
C PHE A 559 16.80 -30.66 -20.55
N SER A 560 16.13 -29.77 -21.26
CA SER A 560 16.13 -28.34 -21.01
C SER A 560 14.82 -27.73 -21.49
N ASP A 561 14.19 -26.93 -20.65
CA ASP A 561 13.05 -26.12 -21.06
C ASP A 561 13.54 -24.75 -21.60
N PRO A 562 13.15 -24.34 -22.82
CA PRO A 562 13.58 -23.05 -23.38
C PRO A 562 13.09 -21.84 -22.57
N ASP A 563 11.97 -21.98 -21.87
CA ASP A 563 11.28 -20.92 -21.16
C ASP A 563 11.55 -20.93 -19.65
N GLY A 564 12.29 -21.95 -19.18
CA GLY A 564 12.64 -22.13 -17.78
C GLY A 564 11.52 -22.74 -16.94
N GLU A 565 10.50 -23.32 -17.57
CA GLU A 565 9.40 -24.00 -16.89
C GLU A 565 9.82 -25.37 -16.34
N ASP A 566 9.17 -25.81 -15.25
CA ASP A 566 9.37 -27.15 -14.70
C ASP A 566 8.82 -28.23 -15.64
N VAL A 567 9.58 -29.32 -15.83
CA VAL A 567 9.21 -30.40 -16.76
C VAL A 567 8.82 -31.67 -16.00
N GLN A 568 7.63 -32.18 -16.29
CA GLN A 568 7.13 -33.46 -15.81
C GLN A 568 7.33 -34.56 -16.84
N PHE A 569 7.82 -35.71 -16.39
CA PHE A 569 8.14 -36.85 -17.26
C PHE A 569 7.15 -38.00 -17.12
N SER A 570 6.87 -38.67 -18.23
CA SER A 570 6.12 -39.92 -18.29
C SER A 570 6.82 -40.93 -19.21
N LEU A 571 6.58 -42.21 -18.93
CA LEU A 571 7.23 -43.33 -19.62
C LEU A 571 6.18 -44.37 -20.02
N SER A 572 6.24 -44.82 -21.27
CA SER A 572 5.45 -45.95 -21.74
C SER A 572 6.28 -46.95 -22.55
N VAL A 573 5.95 -48.22 -22.46
CA VAL A 573 6.47 -49.31 -23.31
C VAL A 573 5.29 -49.90 -24.07
N ASP A 574 5.34 -49.89 -25.41
CA ASP A 574 4.25 -50.30 -26.30
C ASP A 574 2.90 -49.62 -25.96
N GLY A 575 2.96 -48.35 -25.54
CA GLY A 575 1.79 -47.57 -25.14
C GLY A 575 1.25 -47.85 -23.73
N LEU A 576 1.87 -48.77 -22.97
CA LEU A 576 1.52 -49.04 -21.57
C LEU A 576 2.46 -48.29 -20.63
N SER A 577 1.89 -47.62 -19.62
CA SER A 577 2.68 -46.90 -18.60
C SER A 577 3.67 -47.84 -17.90
N ALA A 578 4.96 -47.52 -17.96
CA ALA A 578 6.04 -48.42 -17.54
C ALA A 578 6.90 -47.90 -16.37
N GLY A 579 6.36 -46.97 -15.58
CA GLY A 579 6.95 -46.50 -14.33
C GLY A 579 7.13 -44.99 -14.27
N SER A 580 7.92 -44.52 -13.29
CA SER A 580 8.25 -43.11 -13.11
C SER A 580 9.71 -42.85 -13.48
N ILE A 581 9.96 -41.70 -14.10
CA ILE A 581 11.29 -41.24 -14.50
C ILE A 581 11.92 -40.50 -13.32
N SER A 582 13.20 -40.78 -13.05
CA SER A 582 13.98 -40.06 -12.04
C SER A 582 14.61 -38.82 -12.67
N VAL A 583 14.47 -37.67 -12.02
CA VAL A 583 15.00 -36.38 -12.50
C VAL A 583 15.94 -35.81 -11.44
N SER A 584 17.12 -35.36 -11.87
CA SER A 584 18.10 -34.70 -11.02
C SER A 584 18.86 -33.62 -11.80
N GLY A 585 18.67 -32.36 -11.43
CA GLY A 585 19.11 -31.23 -12.24
C GLY A 585 18.52 -31.32 -13.66
N ASN A 586 19.37 -31.21 -14.67
CA ASN A 586 18.99 -31.30 -16.09
C ASN A 586 19.04 -32.74 -16.64
N SER A 587 19.22 -33.74 -15.78
CA SER A 587 19.33 -35.15 -16.16
C SER A 587 18.06 -35.93 -15.84
N TRP A 588 17.72 -36.88 -16.70
CA TRP A 588 16.61 -37.82 -16.49
C TRP A 588 17.07 -39.27 -16.68
N SER A 589 16.43 -40.22 -15.99
CA SER A 589 16.67 -41.66 -16.19
C SER A 589 15.40 -42.50 -16.03
N THR A 590 15.26 -43.52 -16.88
CA THR A 590 14.18 -44.51 -16.76
C THR A 590 14.42 -45.37 -15.51
N PRO A 591 13.37 -45.98 -14.95
CA PRO A 591 13.55 -47.08 -14.00
C PRO A 591 14.24 -48.26 -14.70
N MET A 592 14.68 -49.23 -13.90
CA MET A 592 15.15 -50.52 -14.39
C MET A 592 13.97 -51.32 -14.94
N ILE A 593 13.90 -51.50 -16.27
CA ILE A 593 12.81 -52.20 -16.94
C ILE A 593 13.26 -53.64 -17.22
N ASN A 594 12.62 -54.63 -16.64
CA ASN A 594 12.91 -56.03 -16.94
C ASN A 594 12.13 -56.46 -18.20
N PHE A 595 12.83 -56.61 -19.33
CA PHE A 595 12.23 -57.04 -20.60
C PHE A 595 12.11 -58.56 -20.75
N GLY A 596 12.66 -59.35 -19.82
CA GLY A 596 12.40 -60.79 -19.72
C GLY A 596 10.97 -61.13 -19.32
N LEU A 597 10.22 -60.14 -18.81
CA LEU A 597 8.78 -60.24 -18.52
C LEU A 597 7.88 -59.88 -19.71
N TRP A 598 8.46 -59.44 -20.82
CA TRP A 598 7.75 -59.04 -22.04
C TRP A 598 7.88 -60.12 -23.11
N ASP A 599 6.94 -60.17 -24.05
CA ASP A 599 7.00 -61.12 -25.18
C ASP A 599 8.25 -60.88 -26.05
N GLU A 600 8.75 -61.92 -26.72
CA GLU A 600 9.90 -61.81 -27.61
C GLU A 600 9.60 -60.88 -28.81
N GLY A 601 10.38 -59.81 -28.99
CA GLY A 601 10.24 -58.89 -30.12
C GLY A 601 10.88 -57.51 -29.94
N GLU A 602 10.45 -56.57 -30.77
CA GLU A 602 10.79 -55.16 -30.66
C GLU A 602 9.69 -54.43 -29.88
N HIS A 603 10.12 -53.66 -28.89
CA HIS A 603 9.27 -52.84 -28.04
C HIS A 603 9.59 -51.36 -28.22
N GLU A 604 8.55 -50.53 -28.26
CA GLU A 604 8.66 -49.08 -28.32
C GLU A 604 8.74 -48.51 -26.90
N VAL A 605 9.90 -48.01 -26.50
CA VAL A 605 10.06 -47.24 -25.26
C VAL A 605 9.93 -45.77 -25.56
N LYS A 606 8.88 -45.14 -25.04
CA LYS A 606 8.56 -43.73 -25.25
C LYS A 606 8.68 -42.95 -23.95
N VAL A 607 9.51 -41.91 -23.97
CA VAL A 607 9.69 -40.94 -22.90
C VAL A 607 9.09 -39.61 -23.33
N ILE A 608 8.14 -39.07 -22.56
CA ILE A 608 7.49 -37.79 -22.83
C ILE A 608 7.80 -36.85 -21.67
N GLY A 609 8.29 -35.65 -21.96
CA GLY A 609 8.44 -34.56 -21.00
C GLY A 609 7.49 -33.43 -21.37
N CYS A 610 6.71 -32.95 -20.41
CA CYS A 610 5.77 -31.85 -20.57
C CYS A 610 6.08 -30.74 -19.57
N ASP A 611 6.09 -29.49 -20.02
CA ASP A 611 6.15 -28.34 -19.11
C ASP A 611 4.82 -28.10 -18.37
N VAL A 612 4.83 -27.18 -17.41
CA VAL A 612 3.63 -26.77 -16.65
C VAL A 612 2.55 -26.14 -17.53
N SER A 613 2.92 -25.56 -18.67
CA SER A 613 2.05 -25.02 -19.70
C SER A 613 1.47 -26.10 -20.64
N SER A 614 1.71 -27.37 -20.33
CA SER A 614 1.21 -28.55 -21.05
C SER A 614 1.71 -28.69 -22.50
N LYS A 615 2.84 -28.07 -22.87
CA LYS A 615 3.53 -28.43 -24.12
C LYS A 615 4.47 -29.58 -23.83
N CYS A 616 4.53 -30.52 -24.76
CA CYS A 616 5.26 -31.77 -24.57
C CYS A 616 6.19 -32.05 -25.73
N ASN A 617 7.27 -32.75 -25.45
CA ASN A 617 8.15 -33.36 -26.43
C ASN A 617 8.39 -34.82 -26.06
N GLU A 618 8.73 -35.65 -27.05
CA GLU A 618 8.92 -37.08 -26.84
C GLU A 618 10.18 -37.63 -27.51
N VAL A 619 10.78 -38.64 -26.88
CA VAL A 619 11.82 -39.47 -27.47
C VAL A 619 11.38 -40.92 -27.48
N ILE A 620 11.57 -41.57 -28.63
CA ILE A 620 11.23 -42.97 -28.86
C ILE A 620 12.52 -43.77 -29.04
N ILE A 621 12.64 -44.87 -28.30
CA ILE A 621 13.76 -45.82 -28.37
C ILE A 621 13.20 -47.20 -28.69
N MET A 622 13.67 -47.82 -29.77
CA MET A 622 13.30 -49.19 -30.13
C MET A 622 14.20 -50.17 -29.39
N VAL A 623 13.61 -51.05 -28.58
CA VAL A 623 14.33 -52.01 -27.73
C VAL A 623 13.97 -53.43 -28.16
N ASN A 624 14.97 -54.22 -28.59
CA ASN A 624 14.76 -55.60 -29.02
C ASN A 624 15.23 -56.58 -27.93
N ASN A 625 14.31 -57.37 -27.38
CA ASN A 625 14.59 -58.32 -26.29
C ASN A 625 14.85 -59.76 -26.77
N SER A 626 14.88 -60.05 -28.09
CA SER A 626 15.00 -61.42 -28.62
C SER A 626 16.23 -62.19 -28.11
N HIS A 627 17.32 -61.47 -27.85
CA HIS A 627 18.55 -62.05 -27.31
C HIS A 627 18.37 -62.75 -25.94
N LEU A 628 17.33 -62.40 -25.17
CA LEU A 628 17.03 -63.03 -23.88
C LEU A 628 16.42 -64.44 -24.01
N PHE A 629 15.90 -64.79 -25.20
CA PHE A 629 15.17 -66.03 -25.45
C PHE A 629 15.98 -67.05 -26.28
N GLU A 630 17.23 -66.72 -26.62
CA GLU A 630 18.13 -67.62 -27.33
C GLU A 630 18.62 -68.76 -26.40
N SER A 631 18.30 -70.01 -26.76
CA SER A 631 18.80 -71.18 -26.03
C SER A 631 20.29 -71.39 -26.31
N GLN A 632 21.15 -71.30 -25.27
CA GLN A 632 22.58 -71.54 -25.40
C GLN A 632 22.86 -72.94 -25.99
N ILE A 633 23.46 -72.98 -27.17
CA ILE A 633 24.08 -74.18 -27.74
C ILE A 633 25.43 -74.35 -27.02
N ILE A 634 25.54 -75.36 -26.15
CA ILE A 634 26.82 -75.70 -25.50
C ILE A 634 27.69 -76.43 -26.53
N ASP A 635 28.66 -75.74 -27.12
CA ASP A 635 29.73 -76.37 -27.89
C ASP A 635 30.88 -76.84 -26.98
N PRO A 636 31.59 -77.94 -27.31
CA PRO A 636 32.50 -78.62 -26.39
C PRO A 636 33.86 -77.93 -26.27
N ILE A 637 34.35 -77.87 -25.03
CA ILE A 637 35.65 -77.33 -24.61
C ILE A 637 36.81 -78.09 -25.30
N THR A 638 37.73 -77.36 -25.90
CA THR A 638 39.10 -77.83 -26.23
C THR A 638 40.12 -77.01 -25.43
N PRO A 639 41.21 -77.61 -24.89
CA PRO A 639 42.00 -77.01 -23.81
C PRO A 639 43.16 -76.11 -24.29
N ASP A 640 43.46 -75.15 -23.42
CA ASP A 640 44.37 -73.99 -23.46
C ASP A 640 45.69 -74.06 -24.23
N ASP A 641 46.00 -72.92 -24.87
CA ASP A 641 47.35 -72.36 -24.94
C ASP A 641 47.34 -71.01 -24.21
N ASP A 642 47.94 -70.99 -23.03
CA ASP A 642 48.01 -69.86 -22.11
C ASP A 642 48.81 -68.68 -22.71
N SER A 643 48.11 -67.61 -23.08
CA SER A 643 48.64 -66.25 -22.89
C SER A 643 47.52 -65.33 -22.40
N GLU A 644 47.58 -65.06 -21.11
CA GLU A 644 46.73 -64.14 -20.37
C GLU A 644 46.69 -62.74 -21.02
N SER A 645 45.49 -62.27 -21.34
CA SER A 645 44.87 -61.12 -20.68
C SER A 645 43.61 -60.72 -21.44
N GLY A 646 42.47 -61.24 -20.96
CA GLY A 646 41.18 -60.65 -21.25
C GLY A 646 41.15 -59.24 -20.66
N LEU A 647 41.20 -58.24 -21.54
CA LEU A 647 40.85 -56.87 -21.21
C LEU A 647 39.34 -56.70 -21.43
N LEU A 648 38.60 -56.79 -20.33
CA LEU A 648 37.37 -56.03 -20.14
C LEU A 648 37.62 -54.59 -20.62
N PRO A 649 36.83 -53.99 -21.52
CA PRO A 649 36.79 -52.54 -21.61
C PRO A 649 36.00 -52.04 -20.40
N GLY A 650 36.67 -52.00 -19.25
CA GLY A 650 36.25 -51.15 -18.15
C GLY A 650 36.30 -49.70 -18.62
N PHE A 651 35.25 -48.97 -18.27
CA PHE A 651 35.07 -47.55 -18.50
C PHE A 651 36.37 -46.78 -18.25
N SER A 652 36.92 -46.19 -19.31
CA SER A 652 38.02 -45.24 -19.25
C SER A 652 37.60 -44.01 -20.02
N MET A 653 37.25 -42.97 -19.26
CA MET A 653 37.95 -41.70 -19.31
C MET A 653 38.36 -41.21 -20.70
N PHE A 654 37.43 -41.18 -21.64
CA PHE A 654 37.53 -40.42 -22.87
C PHE A 654 36.12 -39.98 -23.25
N LEU A 655 35.92 -38.65 -23.30
CA LEU A 655 34.86 -37.90 -24.00
C LEU A 655 34.22 -36.77 -23.16
N THR A 656 35.04 -36.03 -22.42
CA THR A 656 34.75 -34.64 -21.99
C THR A 656 34.89 -33.61 -23.13
N ILE A 657 34.93 -34.01 -24.41
CA ILE A 657 35.25 -33.10 -25.53
C ILE A 657 34.09 -32.95 -26.54
N LEU A 658 32.93 -33.60 -26.35
CA LEU A 658 31.75 -33.40 -27.23
C LEU A 658 30.51 -32.81 -26.53
N SER A 659 30.61 -32.38 -25.27
CA SER A 659 29.54 -31.63 -24.58
C SER A 659 29.75 -30.10 -24.55
N LEU A 660 30.87 -29.61 -25.09
CA LEU A 660 31.22 -28.18 -25.07
C LEU A 660 30.71 -27.38 -26.27
N THR A 661 30.11 -27.98 -27.30
CA THR A 661 29.70 -27.24 -28.51
C THR A 661 28.22 -26.86 -28.59
N ILE A 662 27.36 -27.33 -27.68
CA ILE A 662 25.95 -26.88 -27.59
C ILE A 662 25.78 -25.82 -26.49
N GLY A 663 26.62 -25.83 -25.44
CA GLY A 663 26.61 -24.82 -24.38
C GLY A 663 27.41 -23.53 -24.66
N LEU A 664 28.28 -23.49 -25.68
CA LEU A 664 29.11 -22.32 -25.99
C LEU A 664 28.55 -21.40 -27.09
N ILE A 665 27.45 -21.77 -27.75
CA ILE A 665 26.79 -20.90 -28.75
C ILE A 665 25.76 -19.96 -28.11
N TYR A 666 25.37 -20.16 -26.84
CA TYR A 666 24.41 -19.29 -26.14
C TYR A 666 24.93 -18.63 -24.84
N SER A 667 26.17 -18.92 -24.39
CA SER A 667 26.75 -18.25 -23.21
C SER A 667 27.68 -17.08 -23.53
N THR A 668 27.90 -16.74 -24.80
CA THR A 668 28.69 -15.57 -25.22
C THR A 668 27.80 -14.44 -25.73
N ARG A 669 26.87 -14.00 -24.89
CA ARG A 669 26.35 -12.62 -24.94
C ARG A 669 25.73 -12.23 -23.60
N ARG A 670 26.61 -12.06 -22.61
CA ARG A 670 26.39 -11.27 -21.40
C ARG A 670 27.68 -10.49 -21.18
N ASP A 671 27.82 -9.44 -21.98
CA ASP A 671 28.17 -8.11 -21.51
C ASP A 671 26.98 -7.22 -21.86
#